data_AF-A0A9D4TZ98-F1
#
_entry.id   AF-A0A9D4TZ98-F1
#
_cell.length_a   1.000
_cell.length_b   1.000
_cell.length_c   1.000
_cell.angle_alpha   90.00
_cell.angle_beta   90.00
_cell.angle_gamma   90.00
#
_symmetry.space_group_name_H-M   'P 1'
#
loop_
_entity.id
_entity.type
_entity.pdbx_description
1 polymer ?
#
loop_
_entity_poly.entity_id
_entity_poly.type
_entity_poly.pdbx_seq_one_letter_code
_entity_poly.pdbx_strand_id
1 'polypeptide(L)'
;MDVTQLDLFRHCRFLRHVGKVMVLFVLALVIAIYCSTVKHGLSPGLKSANLGLAVLAALGVALYSAVVGLLLWSYLACFLTQPGHVPPSWHPFQDAEAAAAELEAWEQLAYEQQQRRQLQWEGEAGRAHVNRPRYCRKCKAWKPPRAHHDSMTGRCVLRMDHYCIWVLNCVGLLNYKFFALFLFYACIGCTASAALLVKPCIDAFSSSGPEVGALIFTFVTFVFSVAFSLALFGFVIMHGRLCALNMTTIEAYEKRPVKPWPYDHGAQLNFQEVFGRDRRYWLLPMHTPHFAHALLEDALRTPPPPDELLGDRETVRSVCDLLSVSDVPEDAMGTQLITSRSAATHPQTAAAAHIPASEEAGMDMLPSCVLQSVFAFVDAPTLLTSVHLVSKTFHDAVRSEYLWLARLPTELAHALRSSGPGTSAGNGSALQLYLLLANSNLLSNPWQTLQQQTAERQAAIMPGRAKTPWVAMGDNSQTWKWGPAALEGLTTVPGAEPPMPPPPPPPLLSRGGAPLLFPCGAVASSWNGSMLMQEVDLVAALQLRGLTPAAARAFLDSAPALACEVWVAARFDSGGVWEVQVAVDSRPRPAPVDRAQHVSWLEGCAAVESSGQQRAEPQVWRRHQVLLESGYGPGARRAVVVLWGKSTQAWAGHYGAKFASPALRFVVPP
;
A
#
# COMPACT_ATOMS: atom_id res chain seq x y z
N MET A 1 11.14 17.86 -43.96
CA MET A 1 10.86 16.53 -43.38
C MET A 1 11.48 16.51 -42.01
N ASP A 2 10.65 16.44 -40.97
CA ASP A 2 11.08 16.52 -39.57
C ASP A 2 11.69 15.17 -39.15
N VAL A 3 12.99 15.17 -38.83
CA VAL A 3 13.77 13.96 -38.48
C VAL A 3 13.29 13.33 -37.16
N THR A 4 12.47 14.04 -36.39
CA THR A 4 11.86 13.56 -35.13
C THR A 4 10.66 12.62 -35.33
N GLN A 5 10.16 12.46 -36.55
CA GLN A 5 9.05 11.57 -36.91
C GLN A 5 9.51 10.25 -37.57
N LEU A 6 10.81 10.08 -37.81
CA LEU A 6 11.39 8.82 -38.28
C LEU A 6 11.59 7.87 -37.09
N ASP A 7 10.49 7.22 -36.70
CA ASP A 7 10.54 6.06 -35.82
C ASP A 7 11.22 4.90 -36.58
N LEU A 8 12.55 4.87 -36.51
CA LEU A 8 13.41 3.88 -37.17
C LEU A 8 12.98 2.44 -36.80
N PHE A 9 12.44 2.25 -35.59
CA PHE A 9 11.92 0.97 -35.11
C PHE A 9 10.60 0.57 -35.79
N ARG A 10 9.76 1.53 -36.16
CA ARG A 10 8.48 1.27 -36.85
C ARG A 10 8.69 0.86 -38.32
N HIS A 11 9.78 1.31 -38.94
CA HIS A 11 10.17 0.95 -40.32
C HIS A 11 10.98 -0.36 -40.42
N CYS A 12 11.58 -0.83 -39.32
CA CYS A 12 12.32 -2.09 -39.27
C CYS A 12 11.39 -3.32 -39.12
N ARG A 13 10.58 -3.61 -40.14
CA ARG A 13 9.98 -4.97 -40.31
C ARG A 13 11.04 -6.08 -40.24
N PHE A 14 12.30 -5.75 -40.57
CA PHE A 14 13.48 -6.59 -40.41
C PHE A 14 13.71 -7.10 -38.97
N LEU A 15 13.48 -6.29 -37.92
CA LEU A 15 13.69 -6.70 -36.52
C LEU A 15 12.72 -7.80 -36.08
N ARG A 16 11.52 -7.88 -36.66
CA ARG A 16 10.60 -9.01 -36.44
C ARG A 16 11.12 -10.32 -37.06
N HIS A 17 11.88 -10.24 -38.15
CA HIS A 17 12.55 -11.40 -38.74
C HIS A 17 13.80 -11.79 -37.95
N VAL A 18 14.59 -10.81 -37.47
CA VAL A 18 15.71 -11.04 -36.53
C VAL A 18 15.23 -11.67 -35.22
N GLY A 19 14.03 -11.31 -34.76
CA GLY A 19 13.38 -11.98 -33.64
C GLY A 19 13.28 -13.49 -33.87
N LYS A 20 12.66 -13.96 -34.95
CA LYS A 20 12.55 -15.40 -35.23
C LYS A 20 13.90 -16.13 -35.19
N VAL A 21 15.00 -15.46 -35.56
CA VAL A 21 16.36 -16.00 -35.45
C VAL A 21 16.76 -16.26 -34.00
N MET A 22 16.40 -15.41 -33.03
CA MET A 22 16.75 -15.61 -31.62
C MET A 22 16.07 -16.82 -30.99
N VAL A 23 14.78 -17.05 -31.26
CA VAL A 23 14.07 -18.24 -30.76
C VAL A 23 14.68 -19.52 -31.37
N LEU A 24 14.95 -19.50 -32.68
CA LEU A 24 15.61 -20.61 -33.35
C LEU A 24 17.02 -20.85 -32.80
N PHE A 25 17.75 -19.78 -32.47
CA PHE A 25 19.07 -19.87 -31.86
C PHE A 25 19.03 -20.51 -30.47
N VAL A 26 18.10 -20.09 -29.61
CA VAL A 26 17.92 -20.69 -28.26
C VAL A 26 17.55 -22.17 -28.39
N LEU A 27 16.62 -22.52 -29.27
CA LEU A 27 16.23 -23.92 -29.50
C LEU A 27 17.40 -24.75 -30.03
N ALA A 28 18.15 -24.23 -31.01
CA ALA A 28 19.33 -24.90 -31.55
C ALA A 28 20.40 -25.12 -30.47
N LEU A 29 20.62 -24.13 -29.60
CA LEU A 29 21.55 -24.22 -28.48
C LEU A 29 21.13 -25.32 -27.48
N VAL A 30 19.85 -25.35 -27.08
CA VAL A 30 19.34 -26.39 -26.17
C VAL A 30 19.48 -27.78 -26.79
N ILE A 31 19.15 -27.93 -28.07
CA ILE A 31 19.31 -29.21 -28.80
C ILE A 31 20.78 -29.61 -28.87
N ALA A 32 21.69 -28.69 -29.19
CA ALA A 32 23.12 -28.97 -29.28
C ALA A 32 23.70 -29.42 -27.93
N ILE A 33 23.35 -28.72 -26.84
CA ILE A 33 23.76 -29.09 -25.48
C ILE A 33 23.17 -30.46 -25.10
N TYR A 34 21.88 -30.69 -25.36
CA TYR A 34 21.24 -31.98 -25.07
C TYR A 34 21.92 -33.13 -25.80
N CYS A 35 22.10 -33.00 -27.11
CA CYS A 35 22.76 -34.01 -27.94
C CYS A 35 24.18 -34.30 -27.48
N SER A 36 24.95 -33.27 -27.12
CA SER A 36 26.32 -33.43 -26.59
C SER A 36 26.32 -34.20 -25.27
N THR A 37 25.50 -33.77 -24.31
CA THR A 37 25.41 -34.37 -22.97
C THR A 37 24.97 -35.83 -23.01
N VAL A 38 23.95 -36.16 -23.81
CA VAL A 38 23.49 -37.54 -23.96
C VAL A 38 24.52 -38.39 -24.68
N LYS A 39 25.08 -37.91 -25.80
CA LYS A 39 26.03 -38.69 -26.62
C LYS A 39 27.36 -38.92 -25.90
N HIS A 40 27.94 -37.87 -25.30
CA HIS A 40 29.29 -37.91 -24.74
C HIS A 40 29.30 -38.16 -23.23
N GLY A 41 28.33 -37.65 -22.48
CA GLY A 41 28.25 -37.84 -21.02
C GLY A 41 27.62 -39.17 -20.62
N LEU A 42 26.47 -39.54 -21.21
CA LEU A 42 25.64 -40.66 -20.70
C LEU A 42 25.70 -41.93 -21.57
N SER A 43 25.82 -41.81 -22.89
CA SER A 43 25.87 -42.96 -23.82
C SER A 43 26.97 -43.99 -23.52
N PRO A 44 28.20 -43.61 -23.07
CA PRO A 44 29.21 -44.59 -22.70
C PRO A 44 28.76 -45.50 -21.54
N GLY A 45 28.02 -44.96 -20.57
CA GLY A 45 27.44 -45.73 -19.48
C GLY A 45 26.36 -46.70 -19.96
N LEU A 46 25.51 -46.28 -20.91
CA LEU A 46 24.49 -47.14 -21.52
C LEU A 46 25.07 -48.36 -22.25
N LYS A 47 26.27 -48.20 -22.83
CA LYS A 47 26.98 -49.27 -23.54
C LYS A 47 27.88 -50.10 -22.62
N SER A 48 27.87 -49.83 -21.31
CA SER A 48 28.69 -50.57 -20.36
C SER A 48 28.20 -52.01 -20.22
N ALA A 49 29.14 -52.97 -20.14
CA ALA A 49 28.84 -54.35 -19.76
C ALA A 49 28.39 -54.49 -18.29
N ASN A 50 28.61 -53.46 -17.46
CA ASN A 50 28.15 -53.43 -16.09
C ASN A 50 26.68 -53.00 -16.04
N LEU A 51 25.79 -53.93 -15.67
CA LEU A 51 24.34 -53.68 -15.58
C LEU A 51 23.98 -52.50 -14.67
N GLY A 52 24.65 -52.35 -13.52
CA GLY A 52 24.41 -51.24 -12.60
C GLY A 52 24.73 -49.88 -13.24
N LEU A 53 25.87 -49.79 -13.93
CA LEU A 53 26.27 -48.57 -14.64
C LEU A 53 25.33 -48.25 -15.81
N ALA A 54 24.89 -49.28 -16.55
CA ALA A 54 23.93 -49.13 -17.64
C ALA A 54 22.56 -48.62 -17.14
N VAL A 55 22.06 -49.16 -16.02
CA VAL A 55 20.81 -48.71 -15.39
C VAL A 55 20.93 -47.26 -14.89
N LEU A 56 22.03 -46.92 -14.21
CA LEU A 56 22.27 -45.55 -13.76
C LEU A 56 22.34 -44.55 -14.93
N ALA A 57 23.00 -44.92 -16.02
CA ALA A 57 23.04 -44.10 -17.23
C ALA A 57 21.66 -43.92 -17.87
N ALA A 58 20.84 -44.97 -17.90
CA ALA A 58 19.46 -44.89 -18.41
C ALA A 58 18.58 -43.96 -17.56
N LEU A 59 18.67 -44.07 -16.23
CA LEU A 59 17.99 -43.15 -15.31
C LEU A 59 18.50 -41.71 -15.48
N GLY A 60 19.81 -41.54 -15.67
CA GLY A 60 20.41 -40.24 -15.97
C GLY A 60 19.86 -39.60 -17.25
N VAL A 61 19.72 -40.38 -18.33
CA VAL A 61 19.10 -39.91 -19.58
C VAL A 61 17.64 -39.53 -19.37
N ALA A 62 16.87 -40.35 -18.65
CA ALA A 62 15.46 -40.07 -18.37
C ALA A 62 15.29 -38.78 -17.55
N LEU A 63 16.06 -38.63 -16.47
CA LEU A 63 16.01 -37.44 -15.62
C LEU A 63 16.46 -36.18 -16.36
N TYR A 64 17.58 -36.25 -17.09
CA TYR A 64 18.07 -35.12 -17.87
C TYR A 64 17.08 -34.71 -18.97
N SER A 65 16.48 -35.69 -19.65
CA SER A 65 15.44 -35.43 -20.65
C SER A 65 14.18 -34.81 -20.04
N ALA A 66 13.79 -35.20 -18.82
CA ALA A 66 12.67 -34.59 -18.11
C ALA A 66 12.96 -33.11 -17.76
N VAL A 67 14.18 -32.80 -17.29
CA VAL A 67 14.60 -31.41 -17.02
C VAL A 67 14.59 -30.58 -18.30
N VAL A 68 15.15 -31.09 -19.40
CA VAL A 68 15.15 -30.39 -20.69
C VAL A 68 13.75 -30.24 -21.26
N GLY A 69 12.87 -31.23 -21.06
CA GLY A 69 11.45 -31.14 -21.42
C GLY A 69 10.73 -30.02 -20.65
N LEU A 70 10.96 -29.91 -19.34
CA LEU A 70 10.40 -28.84 -18.50
C LEU A 70 10.99 -27.46 -18.85
N LEU A 71 12.27 -27.40 -19.20
CA LEU A 71 12.93 -26.19 -19.72
C LEU A 71 12.24 -25.72 -21.01
N LEU A 72 12.08 -26.61 -21.99
CA LEU A 72 11.47 -26.27 -23.27
C LEU A 72 10.00 -25.91 -23.10
N TRP A 73 9.25 -26.61 -22.26
CA TRP A 73 7.87 -26.27 -21.95
C TRP A 73 7.79 -24.88 -21.29
N SER A 74 8.64 -24.57 -20.32
CA SER A 74 8.66 -23.26 -19.67
C SER A 74 9.04 -22.14 -20.63
N TYR A 75 10.04 -22.37 -21.48
CA TYR A 75 10.47 -21.42 -22.51
C TYR A 75 9.34 -21.12 -23.50
N LEU A 76 8.69 -22.17 -24.05
CA LEU A 76 7.58 -22.02 -24.99
C LEU A 76 6.36 -21.39 -24.33
N ALA A 77 6.04 -21.75 -23.08
CA ALA A 77 4.97 -21.11 -22.33
C ALA A 77 5.23 -19.62 -22.14
N CYS A 78 6.46 -19.22 -21.80
CA CYS A 78 6.84 -17.82 -21.65
C CYS A 78 6.79 -17.05 -22.98
N PHE A 79 7.24 -17.67 -24.07
CA PHE A 79 7.23 -17.09 -25.41
C PHE A 79 5.80 -16.90 -25.96
N LEU A 80 4.95 -17.93 -25.83
CA LEU A 80 3.62 -17.95 -26.45
C LEU A 80 2.55 -17.24 -25.62
N THR A 81 2.74 -17.14 -24.30
CA THR A 81 1.74 -16.51 -23.42
C THR A 81 1.79 -15.00 -23.54
N GLN A 82 0.62 -14.38 -23.71
CA GLN A 82 0.50 -12.93 -23.63
C GLN A 82 0.87 -12.45 -22.22
N PRO A 83 1.67 -11.38 -22.07
CA PRO A 83 2.18 -10.96 -20.76
C PRO A 83 1.12 -10.41 -19.79
N GLY A 84 -0.09 -10.15 -20.27
CA GLY A 84 -1.16 -9.46 -19.54
C GLY A 84 -1.15 -7.98 -19.88
N HIS A 85 -2.08 -7.55 -20.74
CA HIS A 85 -2.20 -6.16 -21.18
C HIS A 85 -3.31 -5.44 -20.42
N VAL A 86 -3.16 -4.13 -20.26
CA VAL A 86 -4.23 -3.27 -19.73
C VAL A 86 -5.41 -3.26 -20.71
N PRO A 87 -6.64 -3.56 -20.27
CA PRO A 87 -7.84 -3.43 -21.10
C PRO A 87 -8.04 -1.97 -21.58
N PRO A 88 -8.46 -1.73 -22.83
CA PRO A 88 -8.66 -0.37 -23.34
C PRO A 88 -9.68 0.45 -22.56
N SER A 89 -10.67 -0.20 -21.94
CA SER A 89 -11.72 0.42 -21.14
C SER A 89 -11.31 0.67 -19.69
N TRP A 90 -10.12 0.26 -19.26
CA TRP A 90 -9.73 0.39 -17.86
C TRP A 90 -9.44 1.86 -17.51
N HIS A 91 -10.06 2.31 -16.42
CA HIS A 91 -9.74 3.57 -15.76
C HIS A 91 -10.04 3.44 -14.25
N PRO A 92 -9.29 4.15 -13.38
CA PRO A 92 -9.47 4.06 -11.93
C PRO A 92 -10.64 4.91 -11.40
N PHE A 93 -11.38 5.59 -12.28
CA PHE A 93 -12.47 6.50 -11.92
C PHE A 93 -13.85 5.83 -11.94
N GLN A 94 -14.80 6.40 -11.20
CA GLN A 94 -16.17 5.88 -11.09
C GLN A 94 -16.94 5.93 -12.42
N ASP A 95 -16.70 6.97 -13.22
CA ASP A 95 -17.34 7.17 -14.52
C ASP A 95 -16.37 7.78 -15.55
N ALA A 96 -16.82 7.83 -16.81
CA ALA A 96 -16.04 8.33 -17.93
C ALA A 96 -15.83 9.86 -17.87
N GLU A 97 -16.71 10.59 -17.18
CA GLU A 97 -16.64 12.06 -17.07
C GLU A 97 -15.54 12.48 -16.10
N ALA A 98 -15.45 11.82 -14.94
CA ALA A 98 -14.34 11.96 -14.00
C ALA A 98 -13.00 11.57 -14.63
N ALA A 99 -12.99 10.52 -15.47
CA ALA A 99 -11.80 10.12 -16.22
C ALA A 99 -11.36 11.19 -17.24
N ALA A 100 -12.29 11.88 -17.89
CA ALA A 100 -12.01 12.95 -18.84
C ALA A 100 -11.50 14.21 -18.12
N ALA A 101 -12.16 14.61 -17.03
CA ALA A 101 -11.75 15.76 -16.23
C ALA A 101 -10.32 15.60 -15.67
N GLU A 102 -9.98 14.40 -15.16
CA GLU A 102 -8.63 14.15 -14.67
C GLU A 102 -7.60 14.07 -15.80
N LEU A 103 -8.00 13.64 -17.02
CA LEU A 103 -7.13 13.67 -18.19
C LEU A 103 -6.78 15.10 -18.58
N GLU A 104 -7.77 16.00 -18.62
CA GLU A 104 -7.55 17.43 -18.89
C GLU A 104 -6.60 18.05 -17.86
N ALA A 105 -6.82 17.77 -16.56
CA ALA A 105 -5.95 18.23 -15.49
C ALA A 105 -4.52 17.67 -15.63
N TRP A 106 -4.38 16.41 -16.04
CA TRP A 106 -3.10 15.76 -16.28
C TRP A 106 -2.36 16.39 -17.47
N GLU A 107 -3.06 16.70 -18.57
CA GLU A 107 -2.50 17.34 -19.76
C GLU A 107 -2.03 18.77 -19.49
N GLN A 108 -2.81 19.55 -18.72
CA GLN A 108 -2.41 20.89 -18.27
C GLN A 108 -1.13 20.84 -17.42
N LEU A 109 -1.07 19.96 -16.41
CA LEU A 109 0.14 19.78 -15.60
C LEU A 109 1.35 19.36 -16.42
N ALA A 110 1.13 18.47 -17.38
CA ALA A 110 2.14 18.01 -18.32
C ALA A 110 2.73 19.16 -19.15
N TYR A 111 1.87 20.07 -19.64
CA TYR A 111 2.27 21.26 -20.37
C TYR A 111 3.09 22.22 -19.48
N GLU A 112 2.61 22.50 -18.28
CA GLU A 112 3.35 23.34 -17.32
C GLU A 112 4.70 22.76 -16.91
N GLN A 113 4.79 21.43 -16.73
CA GLN A 113 6.05 20.75 -16.43
C GLN A 113 7.04 20.79 -17.60
N GLN A 114 6.53 20.81 -18.84
CA GLN A 114 7.37 20.96 -20.02
C GLN A 114 7.92 22.39 -20.12
N GLN A 115 7.11 23.41 -19.81
CA GLN A 115 7.58 24.80 -19.71
C GLN A 115 8.58 25.01 -18.57
N ARG A 116 8.33 24.44 -17.38
CA ARG A 116 9.25 24.51 -16.23
C ARG A 116 10.59 23.82 -16.50
N ARG A 117 10.60 22.71 -17.25
CA ARG A 117 11.85 22.03 -17.66
C ARG A 117 12.72 22.85 -18.62
N GLN A 118 12.18 23.86 -19.29
CA GLN A 118 12.97 24.81 -20.07
C GLN A 118 13.58 25.94 -19.21
N LEU A 119 13.20 26.07 -17.94
CA LEU A 119 13.59 27.20 -17.08
C LEU A 119 14.29 26.83 -15.77
N GLN A 120 14.43 25.55 -15.39
CA GLN A 120 15.16 25.16 -14.18
C GLN A 120 15.68 23.71 -14.25
N TRP A 121 17.01 23.57 -14.25
CA TRP A 121 17.73 22.37 -13.84
C TRP A 121 18.02 22.51 -12.34
N GLU A 122 17.77 21.43 -11.59
CA GLU A 122 17.89 21.28 -10.11
C GLU A 122 16.67 21.67 -9.26
N GLY A 123 16.26 20.75 -8.38
CA GLY A 123 15.29 20.98 -7.31
C GLY A 123 14.11 20.01 -7.26
N GLU A 124 14.00 19.32 -6.13
CA GLU A 124 12.99 18.42 -5.52
C GLU A 124 11.48 18.46 -5.90
N ALA A 125 11.04 18.99 -7.04
CA ALA A 125 9.64 19.08 -7.45
C ALA A 125 8.97 17.75 -7.90
N GLY A 126 9.53 16.60 -7.52
CA GLY A 126 9.05 15.28 -7.98
C GLY A 126 8.14 14.52 -7.02
N ARG A 127 7.73 15.10 -5.87
CA ARG A 127 6.94 14.37 -4.84
C ARG A 127 5.42 14.46 -5.00
N ALA A 128 4.89 15.39 -5.80
CA ALA A 128 3.43 15.54 -5.97
C ALA A 128 2.77 14.51 -6.90
N HIS A 129 3.56 13.62 -7.54
CA HIS A 129 3.05 12.66 -8.55
C HIS A 129 2.74 11.26 -8.01
N VAL A 130 2.91 11.00 -6.72
CA VAL A 130 2.72 9.64 -6.17
C VAL A 130 1.24 9.26 -6.01
N ASN A 131 0.32 10.23 -5.97
CA ASN A 131 -1.11 9.99 -5.74
C ASN A 131 -2.02 10.23 -6.94
N ARG A 132 -1.48 10.62 -8.10
CA ARG A 132 -2.31 10.76 -9.32
C ARG A 132 -2.23 9.49 -10.17
N PRO A 133 -3.37 9.01 -10.71
CA PRO A 133 -3.39 7.98 -11.72
C PRO A 133 -2.38 8.24 -12.83
N ARG A 134 -1.58 7.22 -13.18
CA ARG A 134 -0.57 7.37 -14.23
C ARG A 134 -1.24 7.23 -15.59
N TYR A 135 -0.97 8.15 -16.52
CA TYR A 135 -1.50 8.07 -17.89
C TYR A 135 -0.42 7.65 -18.90
N CYS A 136 -0.81 6.89 -19.92
CA CYS A 136 0.05 6.52 -21.04
C CYS A 136 -0.29 7.31 -22.30
N ARG A 137 0.55 8.30 -22.67
CA ARG A 137 0.34 9.06 -23.93
C ARG A 137 0.40 8.20 -25.19
N LYS A 138 1.23 7.15 -25.18
CA LYS A 138 1.39 6.25 -26.34
C LYS A 138 0.18 5.34 -26.55
N CYS A 139 -0.38 4.80 -25.47
CA CYS A 139 -1.59 3.97 -25.53
C CYS A 139 -2.88 4.78 -25.50
N LYS A 140 -2.82 6.07 -25.10
CA LYS A 140 -3.98 6.91 -24.80
C LYS A 140 -4.93 6.23 -23.80
N ALA A 141 -4.34 5.71 -22.72
CA ALA A 141 -5.06 4.95 -21.70
C ALA A 141 -4.43 5.16 -20.32
N TRP A 142 -5.26 5.07 -19.28
CA TRP A 142 -4.81 5.06 -17.90
C TRP A 142 -4.01 3.78 -17.60
N LYS A 143 -3.03 3.89 -16.71
CA LYS A 143 -2.17 2.77 -16.29
C LYS A 143 -2.57 2.31 -14.89
N PRO A 144 -2.89 1.01 -14.74
CA PRO A 144 -2.97 0.38 -13.43
C PRO A 144 -1.67 0.52 -12.64
N PRO A 145 -1.73 0.32 -11.31
CA PRO A 145 -0.52 0.17 -10.51
C PRO A 145 0.40 -0.89 -11.12
N ARG A 146 1.72 -0.66 -11.03
CA ARG A 146 2.74 -1.59 -11.53
C ARG A 146 2.69 -1.87 -13.04
N ALA A 147 1.79 -1.24 -13.80
CA ALA A 147 1.73 -1.35 -15.25
C ALA A 147 2.68 -0.36 -15.93
N HIS A 148 3.42 -0.82 -16.94
CA HIS A 148 4.35 0.02 -17.71
C HIS A 148 4.12 -0.15 -19.20
N HIS A 149 4.43 0.91 -19.97
CA HIS A 149 4.33 0.85 -21.42
C HIS A 149 5.59 0.23 -21.98
N ASP A 150 5.44 -0.89 -22.67
CA ASP A 150 6.51 -1.51 -23.41
C ASP A 150 6.47 -1.03 -24.87
N SER A 151 7.53 -0.39 -25.32
CA SER A 151 7.64 0.11 -26.70
C SER A 151 7.76 -1.02 -27.72
N MET A 152 8.23 -2.20 -27.31
CA MET A 152 8.41 -3.35 -28.21
C MET A 152 7.07 -4.01 -28.54
N THR A 153 6.22 -4.23 -27.54
CA THR A 153 4.83 -4.70 -27.74
C THR A 153 3.87 -3.59 -28.16
N GLY A 154 4.22 -2.33 -27.91
CA GLY A 154 3.40 -1.15 -28.22
C GLY A 154 2.17 -0.99 -27.30
N ARG A 155 2.15 -1.67 -26.15
CA ARG A 155 1.02 -1.71 -25.21
C ARG A 155 1.49 -1.54 -23.77
N CYS A 156 0.55 -1.19 -22.88
CA CYS A 156 0.82 -1.23 -21.44
C CYS A 156 0.65 -2.66 -20.93
N VAL A 157 1.70 -3.16 -20.26
CA VAL A 157 1.76 -4.50 -19.69
C VAL A 157 1.56 -4.41 -18.18
N LEU A 158 0.66 -5.24 -17.65
CA LEU A 158 0.38 -5.38 -16.23
C LEU A 158 1.55 -6.02 -15.51
N ARG A 159 1.91 -5.49 -14.33
CA ARG A 159 3.04 -5.94 -13.51
C ARG A 159 4.29 -6.22 -14.38
N MET A 160 4.61 -5.25 -15.24
CA MET A 160 5.70 -5.40 -16.22
C MET A 160 7.03 -5.55 -15.49
N ASP A 161 7.79 -6.57 -15.86
CA ASP A 161 9.13 -6.79 -15.33
C ASP A 161 10.19 -6.27 -16.29
N HIS A 162 10.23 -6.79 -17.52
CA HIS A 162 11.13 -6.32 -18.56
C HIS A 162 10.70 -6.81 -19.94
N TYR A 163 11.30 -6.27 -21.00
CA TYR A 163 11.25 -6.90 -22.31
C TYR A 163 12.46 -7.83 -22.45
N CYS A 164 12.21 -9.12 -22.67
CA CYS A 164 13.27 -10.11 -22.75
C CYS A 164 13.56 -10.50 -24.19
N ILE A 165 14.77 -10.20 -24.66
CA ILE A 165 15.20 -10.52 -26.02
C ILE A 165 15.30 -12.03 -26.28
N TRP A 166 15.56 -12.84 -25.24
CA TRP A 166 15.76 -14.29 -25.37
C TRP A 166 14.47 -15.07 -25.60
N VAL A 167 13.35 -14.56 -25.08
CA VAL A 167 12.00 -15.08 -25.33
C VAL A 167 11.21 -14.19 -26.29
N LEU A 168 11.75 -13.05 -26.73
CA LEU A 168 11.12 -12.07 -27.63
C LEU A 168 9.70 -11.68 -27.24
N ASN A 169 9.50 -11.58 -25.94
CA ASN A 169 8.23 -11.21 -25.37
C ASN A 169 8.50 -10.31 -24.18
N CYS A 170 7.52 -9.47 -23.85
CA CYS A 170 7.53 -8.82 -22.57
C CYS A 170 7.27 -9.86 -21.49
N VAL A 171 8.00 -9.78 -20.37
CA VAL A 171 7.74 -10.54 -19.17
C VAL A 171 6.90 -9.65 -18.26
N GLY A 172 5.68 -10.09 -17.97
CA GLY A 172 4.69 -9.39 -17.16
C GLY A 172 3.85 -10.36 -16.34
N LEU A 173 2.71 -9.89 -15.85
CA LEU A 173 1.84 -10.61 -14.91
C LEU A 173 1.58 -12.08 -15.26
N LEU A 174 1.16 -12.37 -16.50
CA LEU A 174 0.66 -13.69 -16.89
C LEU A 174 1.73 -14.71 -17.32
N ASN A 175 2.96 -14.25 -17.58
CA ASN A 175 4.05 -15.12 -18.02
C ASN A 175 5.30 -15.06 -17.12
N TYR A 176 5.30 -14.26 -16.05
CA TYR A 176 6.41 -14.17 -15.10
C TYR A 176 6.76 -15.52 -14.47
N LYS A 177 5.75 -16.33 -14.08
CA LYS A 177 5.95 -17.69 -13.56
C LYS A 177 6.71 -18.56 -14.56
N PHE A 178 6.35 -18.50 -15.84
CA PHE A 178 6.97 -19.32 -16.89
C PHE A 178 8.40 -18.89 -17.14
N PHE A 179 8.67 -17.58 -17.09
CA PHE A 179 10.02 -17.03 -17.15
C PHE A 179 10.89 -17.51 -15.97
N ALA A 180 10.36 -17.45 -14.74
CA ALA A 180 11.07 -17.93 -13.55
C ALA A 180 11.40 -19.43 -13.62
N LEU A 181 10.44 -20.25 -14.06
CA LEU A 181 10.66 -21.69 -14.27
C LEU A 181 11.64 -21.96 -15.42
N PHE A 182 11.60 -21.18 -16.49
CA PHE A 182 12.58 -21.27 -17.57
C PHE A 182 14.00 -21.02 -17.04
N LEU A 183 14.23 -19.96 -16.27
CA LEU A 183 15.54 -19.70 -15.65
C LEU A 183 15.99 -20.84 -14.73
N PHE A 184 15.07 -21.35 -13.91
CA PHE A 184 15.35 -22.44 -12.97
C PHE A 184 15.75 -23.73 -13.68
N TYR A 185 14.96 -24.21 -14.64
CA TYR A 185 15.25 -25.43 -15.37
C TYR A 185 16.44 -25.28 -16.33
N ALA A 186 16.66 -24.09 -16.89
CA ALA A 186 17.86 -23.80 -17.67
C ALA A 186 19.12 -23.83 -16.80
N CYS A 187 19.07 -23.29 -15.58
CA CYS A 187 20.18 -23.39 -14.64
C CYS A 187 20.48 -24.86 -14.32
N ILE A 188 19.48 -25.65 -13.90
CA ILE A 188 19.66 -27.07 -13.58
C ILE A 188 20.19 -27.86 -14.78
N GLY A 189 19.60 -27.65 -15.96
CA GLY A 189 20.01 -28.33 -17.20
C GLY A 189 21.46 -28.03 -17.60
N CYS A 190 21.89 -26.76 -17.50
CA CYS A 190 23.27 -26.35 -17.78
C CYS A 190 24.25 -26.88 -16.72
N THR A 191 23.89 -26.84 -15.43
CA THR A 191 24.73 -27.39 -14.35
C THR A 191 24.90 -28.92 -14.52
N ALA A 192 23.82 -29.64 -14.81
CA ALA A 192 23.87 -31.08 -15.05
C ALA A 192 24.70 -31.42 -16.29
N SER A 193 24.52 -30.67 -17.39
CA SER A 193 25.33 -30.78 -18.61
C SER A 193 26.81 -30.59 -18.31
N ALA A 194 27.17 -29.50 -17.61
CA ALA A 194 28.56 -29.23 -17.24
C ALA A 194 29.16 -30.38 -16.43
N ALA A 195 28.46 -30.86 -15.40
CA ALA A 195 28.91 -31.96 -14.56
C ALA A 195 29.13 -33.26 -15.34
N LEU A 196 28.18 -33.62 -16.22
CA LEU A 196 28.23 -34.84 -17.04
C LEU A 196 29.33 -34.78 -18.12
N LEU A 197 29.71 -33.59 -18.58
CA LEU A 197 30.72 -33.39 -19.60
C LEU A 197 32.15 -33.23 -19.05
N VAL A 198 32.36 -33.06 -17.73
CA VAL A 198 33.70 -32.92 -17.12
C VAL A 198 34.63 -34.07 -17.53
N LYS A 199 34.21 -35.32 -17.29
CA LYS A 199 35.04 -36.48 -17.59
C LYS A 199 35.30 -36.65 -19.10
N PRO A 200 34.28 -36.62 -19.98
CA PRO A 200 34.51 -36.63 -21.43
C PRO A 200 35.45 -35.54 -21.91
N CYS A 201 35.40 -34.34 -21.34
CA CYS A 201 36.35 -33.27 -21.68
C CYS A 201 37.78 -33.62 -21.24
N ILE A 202 37.99 -34.05 -20.00
CA ILE A 202 39.33 -34.44 -19.50
C ILE A 202 39.91 -35.56 -20.36
N ASP A 203 39.12 -36.60 -20.62
CA ASP A 203 39.54 -37.75 -21.43
C ASP A 203 39.90 -37.32 -22.86
N ALA A 204 39.12 -36.41 -23.45
CA ALA A 204 39.35 -35.92 -24.80
C ALA A 204 40.67 -35.12 -24.92
N PHE A 205 41.07 -34.36 -23.90
CA PHE A 205 42.38 -33.68 -23.86
C PHE A 205 43.54 -34.61 -23.52
N SER A 206 43.26 -35.75 -22.87
CA SER A 206 44.29 -36.69 -22.44
C SER A 206 44.57 -37.80 -23.46
N SER A 207 43.66 -38.01 -24.42
CA SER A 207 43.79 -39.06 -25.44
C SER A 207 44.70 -38.67 -26.61
N SER A 208 45.49 -39.62 -27.11
CA SER A 208 46.27 -39.46 -28.34
C SER A 208 45.38 -39.78 -29.55
N GLY A 209 44.96 -38.75 -30.29
CA GLY A 209 44.17 -38.89 -31.53
C GLY A 209 42.64 -38.88 -31.39
N PRO A 210 42.02 -37.96 -30.63
CA PRO A 210 40.58 -37.78 -30.66
C PRO A 210 40.12 -37.30 -32.05
N GLU A 211 38.92 -37.67 -32.46
CA GLU A 211 38.27 -37.05 -33.62
C GLU A 211 38.10 -35.54 -33.32
N VAL A 212 38.87 -34.70 -34.03
CA VAL A 212 38.99 -33.26 -33.76
C VAL A 212 37.63 -32.57 -33.69
N GLY A 213 36.68 -32.96 -34.54
CA GLY A 213 35.31 -32.42 -34.53
C GLY A 213 34.53 -32.74 -33.25
N ALA A 214 34.61 -33.98 -32.76
CA ALA A 214 33.95 -34.40 -31.51
C ALA A 214 34.59 -33.74 -30.28
N LEU A 215 35.92 -33.56 -30.29
CA LEU A 215 36.65 -32.83 -29.25
C LEU A 215 36.20 -31.38 -29.18
N ILE A 216 36.20 -30.66 -30.30
CA ILE A 216 35.79 -29.25 -30.37
C ILE A 216 34.35 -29.11 -29.89
N PHE A 217 33.44 -29.96 -30.37
CA PHE A 217 32.03 -29.87 -30.01
C PHE A 217 31.78 -30.14 -28.51
N THR A 218 32.41 -31.18 -27.95
CA THR A 218 32.28 -31.52 -26.52
C THR A 218 32.87 -30.42 -25.62
N PHE A 219 34.04 -29.91 -25.97
CA PHE A 219 34.67 -28.83 -25.21
C PHE A 219 33.87 -27.52 -25.26
N VAL A 220 33.42 -27.12 -26.45
CA VAL A 220 32.61 -25.90 -26.62
C VAL A 220 31.29 -25.99 -25.87
N THR A 221 30.61 -27.15 -25.93
CA THR A 221 29.36 -27.36 -25.18
C THR A 221 29.57 -27.39 -23.67
N PHE A 222 30.68 -27.94 -23.18
CA PHE A 222 31.06 -27.87 -21.77
C PHE A 222 31.29 -26.42 -21.32
N VAL A 223 32.11 -25.65 -22.06
CA VAL A 223 32.39 -24.24 -21.75
C VAL A 223 31.11 -23.41 -21.73
N PHE A 224 30.24 -23.57 -22.74
CA PHE A 224 28.94 -22.90 -22.75
C PHE A 224 28.06 -23.33 -21.57
N SER A 225 28.03 -24.62 -21.24
CA SER A 225 27.22 -25.13 -20.10
C SER A 225 27.67 -24.50 -18.78
N VAL A 226 28.98 -24.39 -18.53
CA VAL A 226 29.52 -23.70 -17.35
C VAL A 226 29.17 -22.21 -17.37
N ALA A 227 29.41 -21.52 -18.49
CA ALA A 227 29.15 -20.09 -18.62
C ALA A 227 27.66 -19.76 -18.40
N PHE A 228 26.76 -20.49 -19.05
CA PHE A 228 25.32 -20.33 -18.87
C PHE A 228 24.88 -20.72 -17.46
N SER A 229 25.42 -21.79 -16.87
CA SER A 229 25.11 -22.18 -15.49
C SER A 229 25.42 -21.04 -14.51
N LEU A 230 26.59 -20.42 -14.62
CA LEU A 230 26.99 -19.32 -13.73
C LEU A 230 26.11 -18.07 -13.94
N ALA A 231 25.86 -17.70 -15.19
CA ALA A 231 25.01 -16.55 -15.51
C ALA A 231 23.57 -16.77 -15.01
N LEU A 232 22.97 -17.92 -15.33
CA LEU A 232 21.59 -18.25 -14.97
C LEU A 232 21.42 -18.40 -13.46
N PHE A 233 22.42 -18.91 -12.74
CA PHE A 233 22.38 -18.97 -11.29
C PHE A 233 22.21 -17.57 -10.66
N GLY A 234 22.93 -16.57 -11.17
CA GLY A 234 22.75 -15.17 -10.76
C GLY A 234 21.34 -14.65 -11.03
N PHE A 235 20.78 -14.96 -12.21
CA PHE A 235 19.40 -14.59 -12.55
C PHE A 235 18.35 -15.29 -11.67
N VAL A 236 18.55 -16.57 -11.34
CA VAL A 236 17.67 -17.31 -10.41
C VAL A 236 17.70 -16.69 -9.03
N ILE A 237 18.87 -16.30 -8.50
CA ILE A 237 18.97 -15.61 -7.21
C ILE A 237 18.24 -14.25 -7.27
N MET A 238 18.50 -13.47 -8.31
CA MET A 238 17.87 -12.15 -8.49
C MET A 238 16.35 -12.26 -8.55
N HIS A 239 15.81 -13.10 -9.43
CA HIS A 239 14.36 -13.27 -9.58
C HIS A 239 13.73 -13.98 -8.37
N GLY A 240 14.45 -14.87 -7.70
CA GLY A 240 14.03 -15.45 -6.43
C GLY A 240 13.85 -14.39 -5.35
N ARG A 241 14.79 -13.43 -5.25
CA ARG A 241 14.67 -12.27 -4.35
C ARG A 241 13.52 -11.35 -4.74
N LEU A 242 13.37 -11.04 -6.03
CA LEU A 242 12.28 -10.20 -6.53
C LEU A 242 10.91 -10.83 -6.22
N CYS A 243 10.77 -12.13 -6.43
CA CYS A 243 9.56 -12.88 -6.09
C CYS A 243 9.31 -12.88 -4.58
N ALA A 244 10.35 -13.12 -3.76
CA ALA A 244 10.23 -13.11 -2.30
C ALA A 244 9.85 -11.73 -1.72
N LEU A 245 10.16 -10.64 -2.42
CA LEU A 245 9.84 -9.27 -2.01
C LEU A 245 8.65 -8.66 -2.77
N ASN A 246 7.99 -9.44 -3.63
CA ASN A 246 6.92 -8.97 -4.51
C ASN A 246 7.28 -7.70 -5.30
N MET A 247 8.47 -7.68 -5.89
CA MET A 247 8.96 -6.57 -6.71
C MET A 247 9.19 -7.04 -8.14
N THR A 248 8.92 -6.16 -9.11
CA THR A 248 9.44 -6.32 -10.47
C THR A 248 10.84 -5.72 -10.60
N THR A 249 11.56 -6.06 -11.66
CA THR A 249 12.87 -5.47 -11.96
C THR A 249 12.78 -3.95 -12.12
N ILE A 250 11.70 -3.42 -12.72
CA ILE A 250 11.48 -1.97 -12.84
C ILE A 250 11.37 -1.32 -11.46
N GLU A 251 10.58 -1.93 -10.58
CA GLU A 251 10.32 -1.43 -9.22
C GLU A 251 11.60 -1.46 -8.36
N ALA A 252 12.40 -2.52 -8.50
CA ALA A 252 13.66 -2.68 -7.76
C ALA A 252 14.74 -1.64 -8.14
N TYR A 253 14.72 -1.14 -9.38
CA TYR A 253 15.67 -0.15 -9.89
C TYR A 253 15.05 1.25 -10.03
N GLU A 254 13.85 1.48 -9.50
CA GLU A 254 13.24 2.80 -9.50
C GLU A 254 14.05 3.75 -8.61
N LYS A 255 14.43 4.92 -9.15
CA LYS A 255 15.34 5.89 -8.48
C LYS A 255 14.84 6.36 -7.11
N ARG A 256 13.53 6.25 -6.86
CA ARG A 256 12.85 6.73 -5.65
C ARG A 256 11.89 5.64 -5.17
N PRO A 257 12.40 4.58 -4.51
CA PRO A 257 11.55 3.47 -4.09
C PRO A 257 10.62 3.90 -2.95
N VAL A 258 9.37 3.43 -3.00
CA VAL A 258 8.40 3.61 -1.91
C VAL A 258 8.80 2.70 -0.74
N LYS A 259 8.93 3.25 0.47
CA LYS A 259 9.25 2.51 1.68
C LYS A 259 8.27 2.88 2.81
N PRO A 260 7.68 1.89 3.52
CA PRO A 260 7.77 0.44 3.27
C PRO A 260 7.17 0.04 1.90
N TRP A 261 7.68 -1.06 1.32
CA TRP A 261 7.18 -1.56 0.03
C TRP A 261 5.75 -2.09 0.21
N PRO A 262 4.73 -1.51 -0.46
CA PRO A 262 3.32 -1.77 -0.14
C PRO A 262 2.84 -3.16 -0.60
N TYR A 263 3.52 -3.79 -1.56
CA TYR A 263 3.16 -5.12 -2.05
C TYR A 263 3.90 -6.25 -1.31
N ASP A 264 4.74 -5.94 -0.32
CA ASP A 264 5.40 -6.99 0.47
C ASP A 264 4.48 -7.53 1.57
N HIS A 265 3.86 -8.67 1.28
CA HIS A 265 3.00 -9.42 2.20
C HIS A 265 3.75 -10.55 2.93
N GLY A 266 5.08 -10.64 2.77
CA GLY A 266 5.93 -11.71 3.29
C GLY A 266 6.21 -12.79 2.25
N ALA A 267 7.42 -13.37 2.33
CA ALA A 267 8.00 -14.19 1.26
C ALA A 267 7.11 -15.34 0.76
N GLN A 268 6.40 -16.01 1.66
CA GLN A 268 5.50 -17.11 1.28
C GLN A 268 4.26 -16.61 0.51
N LEU A 269 3.62 -15.54 0.97
CA LEU A 269 2.45 -14.97 0.31
C LEU A 269 2.84 -14.35 -1.04
N ASN A 270 3.96 -13.64 -1.07
CA ASN A 270 4.53 -13.06 -2.29
C ASN A 270 4.85 -14.14 -3.34
N PHE A 271 5.38 -15.29 -2.91
CA PHE A 271 5.61 -16.44 -3.81
C PHE A 271 4.29 -17.03 -4.32
N GLN A 272 3.29 -17.19 -3.44
CA GLN A 272 1.98 -17.71 -3.81
C GLN A 272 1.19 -16.80 -4.76
N GLU A 273 1.44 -15.49 -4.76
CA GLU A 273 0.89 -14.59 -5.79
C GLU A 273 1.41 -14.91 -7.19
N VAL A 274 2.64 -15.40 -7.32
CA VAL A 274 3.22 -15.74 -8.63
C VAL A 274 2.90 -17.19 -9.02
N PHE A 275 3.09 -18.13 -8.08
CA PHE A 275 3.04 -19.57 -8.35
C PHE A 275 1.67 -20.21 -8.05
N GLY A 276 0.79 -19.50 -7.35
CA GLY A 276 -0.49 -19.98 -6.85
C GLY A 276 -0.35 -20.68 -5.50
N ARG A 277 -1.50 -20.88 -4.83
CA ARG A 277 -1.57 -21.59 -3.53
C ARG A 277 -1.44 -23.11 -3.67
N ASP A 278 -1.82 -23.67 -4.81
CA ASP A 278 -1.76 -25.10 -5.05
C ASP A 278 -0.33 -25.53 -5.44
N ARG A 279 0.31 -26.26 -4.53
CA ARG A 279 1.71 -26.69 -4.64
C ARG A 279 1.96 -27.62 -5.82
N ARG A 280 0.93 -28.34 -6.29
CA ARG A 280 1.03 -29.30 -7.41
C ARG A 280 1.46 -28.64 -8.71
N TYR A 281 1.15 -27.35 -8.87
CA TYR A 281 1.44 -26.60 -10.09
C TYR A 281 2.70 -25.73 -9.98
N TRP A 282 3.40 -25.72 -8.85
CA TRP A 282 4.54 -24.82 -8.65
C TRP A 282 5.66 -25.07 -9.66
N LEU A 283 5.97 -26.34 -9.92
CA LEU A 283 7.02 -26.76 -10.84
C LEU A 283 6.54 -26.92 -12.29
N LEU A 284 5.25 -26.72 -12.55
CA LEU A 284 4.67 -26.85 -13.88
C LEU A 284 4.42 -25.46 -14.51
N PRO A 285 4.83 -25.24 -15.78
CA PRO A 285 4.64 -23.97 -16.47
C PRO A 285 3.21 -23.85 -17.01
N MET A 286 2.25 -23.86 -16.09
CA MET A 286 0.83 -23.67 -16.37
C MET A 286 0.16 -22.84 -15.28
N HIS A 287 -0.87 -22.09 -15.68
CA HIS A 287 -1.83 -21.46 -14.78
C HIS A 287 -3.17 -22.16 -14.95
N THR A 288 -3.93 -22.33 -13.86
CA THR A 288 -5.35 -22.68 -14.00
C THR A 288 -6.10 -21.45 -14.53
N PRO A 289 -7.17 -21.62 -15.35
CA PRO A 289 -7.94 -20.49 -15.87
C PRO A 289 -8.45 -19.55 -14.77
N HIS A 290 -8.95 -20.13 -13.67
CA HIS A 290 -9.39 -19.40 -12.49
C HIS A 290 -8.28 -18.55 -11.87
N PHE A 291 -7.07 -19.10 -11.74
CA PHE A 291 -5.94 -18.35 -11.18
C PHE A 291 -5.48 -17.24 -12.13
N ALA A 292 -5.41 -17.49 -13.43
CA ALA A 292 -5.07 -16.46 -14.43
C ALA A 292 -6.08 -15.30 -14.42
N HIS A 293 -7.38 -15.60 -14.27
CA HIS A 293 -8.42 -14.59 -14.12
C HIS A 293 -8.25 -13.78 -12.84
N ALA A 294 -8.03 -14.45 -11.71
CA ALA A 294 -7.80 -13.80 -10.43
C ALA A 294 -6.57 -12.85 -10.45
N LEU A 295 -5.48 -13.26 -11.12
CA LEU A 295 -4.31 -12.40 -11.31
C LEU A 295 -4.67 -11.11 -12.05
N LEU A 296 -5.44 -11.22 -13.14
CA LEU A 296 -5.86 -10.06 -13.93
C LEU A 296 -6.77 -9.13 -13.13
N GLU A 297 -7.76 -9.68 -12.43
CA GLU A 297 -8.63 -8.86 -11.58
C GLU A 297 -7.85 -8.13 -10.51
N ASP A 298 -6.96 -8.82 -9.80
CA ASP A 298 -6.14 -8.23 -8.74
C ASP A 298 -5.24 -7.10 -9.27
N ALA A 299 -4.58 -7.32 -10.42
CA ALA A 299 -3.72 -6.32 -11.05
C ALA A 299 -4.48 -5.08 -11.58
N LEU A 300 -5.80 -5.19 -11.78
CA LEU A 300 -6.66 -4.09 -12.24
C LEU A 300 -7.39 -3.39 -11.10
N ARG A 301 -7.35 -3.91 -9.87
CA ARG A 301 -7.89 -3.24 -8.69
C ARG A 301 -7.11 -1.96 -8.40
N THR A 302 -7.83 -0.89 -8.13
CA THR A 302 -7.24 0.34 -7.58
C THR A 302 -6.81 0.07 -6.15
N PRO A 303 -5.54 0.33 -5.78
CA PRO A 303 -5.12 0.23 -4.40
C PRO A 303 -5.79 1.36 -3.62
N PRO A 304 -6.13 1.14 -2.34
CA PRO A 304 -6.52 2.24 -1.47
C PRO A 304 -5.41 3.30 -1.43
N PRO A 305 -5.75 4.57 -1.16
CA PRO A 305 -4.76 5.62 -1.02
C PRO A 305 -3.67 5.21 -0.01
N PRO A 306 -2.38 5.56 -0.23
CA PRO A 306 -1.25 5.08 0.57
C PRO A 306 -1.36 5.38 2.07
N ASP A 307 -2.20 6.34 2.46
CA ASP A 307 -2.46 6.71 3.85
C ASP A 307 -3.13 5.57 4.66
N GLU A 308 -3.76 4.58 4.01
CA GLU A 308 -4.28 3.36 4.66
C GLU A 308 -3.24 2.23 4.79
N LEU A 309 -2.21 2.19 3.94
CA LEU A 309 -1.21 1.11 3.91
C LEU A 309 -0.09 1.26 4.96
N LEU A 310 0.00 2.42 5.62
CA LEU A 310 0.95 2.68 6.70
C LEU A 310 0.38 2.36 8.10
N GLY A 311 -0.90 1.99 8.19
CA GLY A 311 -1.61 1.86 9.46
C GLY A 311 -1.52 0.51 10.18
N ASP A 312 -1.22 -0.61 9.50
CA ASP A 312 -1.69 -1.89 10.08
C ASP A 312 -0.77 -3.12 9.88
N ARG A 313 0.55 -2.94 10.01
CA ARG A 313 1.50 -4.07 10.00
C ARG A 313 1.54 -4.89 11.30
N GLU A 314 0.97 -4.40 12.41
CA GLU A 314 0.84 -5.17 13.66
C GLU A 314 -0.39 -6.09 13.65
N THR A 315 -1.47 -5.67 13.00
CA THR A 315 -2.77 -6.38 13.00
C THR A 315 -2.72 -7.67 12.16
N VAL A 316 -1.98 -7.67 11.04
CA VAL A 316 -1.81 -8.89 10.20
C VAL A 316 -0.91 -9.93 10.86
N ARG A 317 0.05 -9.52 11.71
CA ARG A 317 0.91 -10.46 12.47
C ARG A 317 0.13 -11.13 13.61
N SER A 318 -0.69 -10.37 14.33
CA SER A 318 -1.55 -10.87 15.41
C SER A 318 -2.56 -11.92 14.91
N VAL A 319 -3.14 -11.75 13.71
CA VAL A 319 -4.09 -12.71 13.13
C VAL A 319 -3.41 -14.02 12.69
N CYS A 320 -2.18 -13.98 12.17
CA CYS A 320 -1.42 -15.18 11.82
C CYS A 320 -0.87 -15.92 13.06
N ASP A 321 -0.54 -15.21 14.14
CA ASP A 321 -0.13 -15.79 15.41
C ASP A 321 -1.34 -16.40 16.17
N LEU A 322 -2.55 -15.87 15.99
CA LEU A 322 -3.80 -16.47 16.50
C LEU A 322 -4.21 -17.75 15.78
N LEU A 323 -3.78 -17.94 14.52
CA LEU A 323 -4.07 -19.15 13.73
C LEU A 323 -3.00 -20.25 13.87
N SER A 324 -1.97 -20.04 14.68
CA SER A 324 -0.89 -21.00 14.93
C SER A 324 -0.92 -21.65 16.32
N VAL A 325 -2.01 -21.50 17.08
CA VAL A 325 -2.22 -22.27 18.33
C VAL A 325 -2.61 -23.70 17.98
N SER A 326 -1.59 -24.53 17.80
CA SER A 326 -1.66 -25.97 17.96
C SER A 326 -2.03 -26.30 19.41
N ASP A 327 -3.30 -26.60 19.66
CA ASP A 327 -3.78 -27.42 20.78
C ASP A 327 -5.26 -27.81 20.52
N VAL A 328 -5.46 -28.92 19.82
CA VAL A 328 -6.72 -29.68 19.87
C VAL A 328 -6.43 -30.95 20.67
N PRO A 329 -7.07 -31.18 21.82
CA PRO A 329 -6.86 -32.42 22.57
C PRO A 329 -7.38 -33.63 21.78
N GLU A 330 -6.55 -34.66 21.69
CA GLU A 330 -6.80 -35.94 20.98
C GLU A 330 -7.83 -36.88 21.66
N ASP A 331 -8.63 -36.42 22.63
CA ASP A 331 -9.52 -37.27 23.41
C ASP A 331 -11.01 -36.96 23.18
N ALA A 332 -11.51 -37.19 21.96
CA ALA A 332 -12.94 -37.40 21.71
C ALA A 332 -13.22 -38.02 20.33
N MET A 333 -12.50 -39.09 19.94
CA MET A 333 -12.98 -40.00 18.90
C MET A 333 -13.19 -41.39 19.50
N GLY A 334 -14.47 -41.77 19.65
CA GLY A 334 -14.87 -43.04 20.24
C GLY A 334 -16.30 -43.45 19.92
N THR A 335 -16.53 -43.81 18.66
CA THR A 335 -17.37 -44.96 18.23
C THR A 335 -18.90 -44.95 18.48
N GLN A 336 -19.69 -44.88 17.40
CA GLN A 336 -20.49 -46.00 16.85
C GLN A 336 -21.75 -45.54 16.08
N LEU A 337 -21.78 -46.00 14.82
CA LEU A 337 -22.97 -46.27 14.01
C LEU A 337 -24.15 -46.84 14.81
N ILE A 338 -25.35 -46.28 14.62
CA ILE A 338 -26.58 -47.08 14.54
C ILE A 338 -27.47 -46.53 13.42
N THR A 339 -27.53 -47.32 12.34
CA THR A 339 -28.63 -47.34 11.38
C THR A 339 -29.93 -47.80 12.04
N SER A 340 -31.06 -47.18 11.75
CA SER A 340 -32.32 -47.92 11.67
C SER A 340 -33.23 -47.36 10.58
N ARG A 341 -33.58 -48.24 9.65
CA ARG A 341 -34.70 -48.13 8.70
C ARG A 341 -35.91 -48.83 9.31
N SER A 342 -37.10 -48.28 9.08
CA SER A 342 -38.37 -49.01 8.88
C SER A 342 -39.38 -47.98 8.36
N ALA A 343 -39.71 -47.97 7.06
CA ALA A 343 -40.89 -48.63 6.44
C ALA A 343 -42.21 -48.02 6.96
N ALA A 344 -43.22 -47.65 6.16
CA ALA A 344 -43.55 -47.86 4.75
C ALA A 344 -44.65 -46.87 4.34
N THR A 345 -44.74 -46.51 3.05
CA THR A 345 -45.93 -46.69 2.17
C THR A 345 -45.67 -46.05 0.79
N HIS A 346 -45.68 -46.91 -0.23
CA HIS A 346 -45.65 -46.64 -1.69
C HIS A 346 -47.11 -46.47 -2.21
N PRO A 347 -47.45 -46.23 -3.52
CA PRO A 347 -46.64 -46.35 -4.75
C PRO A 347 -46.84 -45.29 -5.87
N GLN A 348 -45.91 -45.32 -6.84
CA GLN A 348 -46.04 -45.18 -8.31
C GLN A 348 -46.96 -44.11 -8.94
N THR A 349 -46.42 -43.30 -9.85
CA THR A 349 -46.67 -43.39 -11.31
C THR A 349 -45.87 -42.32 -12.08
N ALA A 350 -45.50 -42.66 -13.32
CA ALA A 350 -44.82 -41.82 -14.27
C ALA A 350 -45.68 -40.63 -14.75
N ALA A 351 -45.07 -39.45 -14.90
CA ALA A 351 -45.50 -38.45 -15.87
C ALA A 351 -44.37 -37.43 -16.09
N ALA A 352 -44.04 -37.19 -17.35
CA ALA A 352 -43.19 -36.09 -17.79
C ALA A 352 -43.84 -34.75 -17.41
N ALA A 353 -43.14 -33.87 -16.68
CA ALA A 353 -43.47 -32.45 -16.58
C ALA A 353 -42.33 -31.65 -15.92
N HIS A 354 -41.90 -30.60 -16.62
CA HIS A 354 -41.37 -29.32 -16.12
C HIS A 354 -40.20 -29.31 -15.11
N ILE A 355 -39.09 -28.71 -15.57
CA ILE A 355 -38.06 -28.08 -14.73
C ILE A 355 -38.72 -26.92 -13.96
N PRO A 356 -38.72 -26.91 -12.61
CA PRO A 356 -38.95 -25.68 -11.85
C PRO A 356 -37.61 -24.98 -11.61
N ALA A 357 -37.61 -23.66 -11.81
CA ALA A 357 -36.53 -22.79 -11.37
C ALA A 357 -36.31 -22.96 -9.85
N SER A 358 -35.09 -23.34 -9.44
CA SER A 358 -34.70 -23.33 -8.04
C SER A 358 -34.45 -21.89 -7.61
N GLU A 359 -35.17 -21.46 -6.58
CA GLU A 359 -35.05 -20.18 -5.88
C GLU A 359 -33.60 -19.89 -5.48
N GLU A 360 -33.11 -18.71 -5.87
CA GLU A 360 -31.86 -18.14 -5.38
C GLU A 360 -32.02 -17.85 -3.88
N ALA A 361 -31.22 -18.50 -3.03
CA ALA A 361 -31.16 -18.15 -1.62
C ALA A 361 -30.57 -16.74 -1.48
N GLY A 362 -31.44 -15.77 -1.16
CA GLY A 362 -31.06 -14.38 -0.94
C GLY A 362 -30.17 -14.21 0.30
N MET A 363 -29.30 -13.20 0.24
CA MET A 363 -28.33 -12.88 1.31
C MET A 363 -29.01 -12.50 2.64
N ASP A 364 -30.29 -12.12 2.59
CA ASP A 364 -31.19 -11.82 3.71
C ASP A 364 -31.62 -13.05 4.53
N MET A 365 -31.41 -14.26 4.00
CA MET A 365 -31.62 -15.54 4.70
C MET A 365 -30.41 -15.96 5.55
N LEU A 366 -29.30 -15.21 5.51
CA LEU A 366 -28.11 -15.51 6.31
C LEU A 366 -28.30 -15.17 7.79
N PRO A 367 -27.70 -15.94 8.72
CA PRO A 367 -27.72 -15.61 10.15
C PRO A 367 -27.13 -14.23 10.43
N SER A 368 -27.70 -13.50 11.40
CA SER A 368 -27.28 -12.12 11.72
C SER A 368 -25.80 -12.00 12.07
N CYS A 369 -25.17 -13.03 12.65
CA CYS A 369 -23.72 -13.03 12.92
C CYS A 369 -22.88 -13.05 11.63
N VAL A 370 -23.31 -13.80 10.61
CA VAL A 370 -22.65 -13.86 9.30
C VAL A 370 -22.82 -12.53 8.57
N LEU A 371 -24.02 -11.95 8.62
CA LEU A 371 -24.27 -10.61 8.08
C LEU A 371 -23.42 -9.56 8.78
N GLN A 372 -23.25 -9.61 10.11
CA GLN A 372 -22.38 -8.70 10.84
C GLN A 372 -20.90 -8.87 10.46
N SER A 373 -20.42 -10.10 10.26
CA SER A 373 -19.06 -10.35 9.78
C SER A 373 -18.84 -9.83 8.36
N VAL A 374 -19.79 -10.02 7.45
CA VAL A 374 -19.72 -9.46 6.09
C VAL A 374 -19.79 -7.94 6.14
N PHE A 375 -20.73 -7.41 6.90
CA PHE A 375 -20.92 -5.98 7.06
C PHE A 375 -19.70 -5.34 7.68
N ALA A 376 -18.93 -5.98 8.56
CA ALA A 376 -17.69 -5.42 9.12
C ALA A 376 -16.69 -4.93 8.05
N PHE A 377 -16.72 -5.49 6.83
CA PHE A 377 -15.86 -5.11 5.70
C PHE A 377 -16.47 -4.06 4.76
N VAL A 378 -17.73 -3.67 4.96
CA VAL A 378 -18.39 -2.59 4.21
C VAL A 378 -18.04 -1.25 4.87
N ASP A 379 -17.92 -0.15 4.13
CA ASP A 379 -17.69 1.14 4.78
C ASP A 379 -18.91 1.55 5.62
N ALA A 380 -18.66 2.17 6.78
CA ALA A 380 -19.71 2.60 7.70
C ALA A 380 -20.77 3.53 7.05
N PRO A 381 -20.39 4.48 6.17
CA PRO A 381 -21.33 5.29 5.40
C PRO A 381 -22.31 4.46 4.57
N THR A 382 -21.81 3.51 3.78
CA THR A 382 -22.64 2.61 2.96
C THR A 382 -23.59 1.79 3.82
N LEU A 383 -23.14 1.32 4.99
CA LEU A 383 -24.01 0.62 5.93
C LEU A 383 -25.19 1.48 6.42
N LEU A 384 -24.90 2.71 6.84
CA LEU A 384 -25.87 3.62 7.45
C LEU A 384 -26.79 4.31 6.45
N THR A 385 -26.37 4.44 5.18
CA THR A 385 -27.15 5.13 4.15
C THR A 385 -27.93 4.18 3.26
N SER A 386 -27.34 3.01 2.96
CA SER A 386 -27.83 2.15 1.87
C SER A 386 -28.17 0.75 2.36
N VAL A 387 -27.26 0.08 3.08
CA VAL A 387 -27.43 -1.34 3.44
C VAL A 387 -28.57 -1.54 4.44
N HIS A 388 -28.73 -0.65 5.43
CA HIS A 388 -29.83 -0.77 6.39
C HIS A 388 -31.23 -0.67 5.75
N LEU A 389 -31.34 -0.10 4.54
CA LEU A 389 -32.61 0.05 3.82
C LEU A 389 -32.98 -1.19 2.98
N VAL A 390 -32.06 -2.13 2.80
CA VAL A 390 -32.23 -3.27 1.88
C VAL A 390 -33.28 -4.26 2.40
N SER A 391 -33.23 -4.59 3.69
CA SER A 391 -34.20 -5.49 4.33
C SER A 391 -34.23 -5.27 5.84
N LYS A 392 -35.27 -5.79 6.50
CA LYS A 392 -35.36 -5.74 7.97
C LYS A 392 -34.18 -6.46 8.63
N THR A 393 -33.75 -7.61 8.10
CA THR A 393 -32.59 -8.36 8.61
C THR A 393 -31.30 -7.54 8.50
N PHE A 394 -31.13 -6.80 7.40
CA PHE A 394 -29.97 -5.93 7.19
C PHE A 394 -30.02 -4.72 8.13
N HIS A 395 -31.20 -4.12 8.31
CA HIS A 395 -31.44 -3.05 9.28
C HIS A 395 -31.06 -3.44 10.71
N ASP A 396 -31.53 -4.62 11.15
CA ASP A 396 -31.27 -5.14 12.49
C ASP A 396 -29.79 -5.50 12.68
N ALA A 397 -29.13 -6.02 11.64
CA ALA A 397 -27.70 -6.29 11.65
C ALA A 397 -26.85 -5.01 11.68
N VAL A 398 -27.22 -3.95 10.96
CA VAL A 398 -26.54 -2.64 10.99
C VAL A 398 -26.72 -1.93 12.33
N ARG A 399 -27.87 -2.11 13.00
CA ARG A 399 -28.13 -1.53 14.33
C ARG A 399 -27.51 -2.29 15.50
N SER A 400 -26.96 -3.48 15.24
CA SER A 400 -26.32 -4.29 16.27
C SER A 400 -25.07 -3.62 16.82
N GLU A 401 -24.97 -3.53 18.15
CA GLU A 401 -23.77 -3.01 18.81
C GLU A 401 -22.54 -3.87 18.52
N TYR A 402 -22.72 -5.18 18.34
CA TYR A 402 -21.64 -6.12 18.01
C TYR A 402 -20.94 -5.76 16.71
N LEU A 403 -21.66 -5.26 15.69
CA LEU A 403 -21.07 -4.83 14.43
C LEU A 403 -20.08 -3.68 14.63
N TRP A 404 -20.47 -2.68 15.41
CA TRP A 404 -19.68 -1.48 15.63
C TRP A 404 -18.54 -1.72 16.62
N LEU A 405 -18.75 -2.56 17.65
CA LEU A 405 -17.69 -3.01 18.55
C LEU A 405 -16.64 -3.86 17.84
N ALA A 406 -17.03 -4.70 16.87
CA ALA A 406 -16.10 -5.49 16.06
C ALA A 406 -15.20 -4.63 15.15
N ARG A 407 -15.59 -3.38 14.90
CA ARG A 407 -14.82 -2.41 14.10
C ARG A 407 -13.91 -1.50 14.93
N LEU A 408 -13.96 -1.60 16.26
CA LEU A 408 -13.08 -0.85 17.16
C LEU A 408 -11.75 -1.59 17.36
N PRO A 409 -10.65 -0.87 17.70
CA PRO A 409 -9.40 -1.50 18.14
C PRO A 409 -9.64 -2.47 19.31
N THR A 410 -8.95 -3.61 19.28
CA THR A 410 -9.22 -4.77 20.15
C THR A 410 -9.17 -4.44 21.64
N GLU A 411 -8.23 -3.59 22.07
CA GLU A 411 -8.08 -3.19 23.48
C GLU A 411 -9.29 -2.39 23.99
N LEU A 412 -9.83 -1.51 23.15
CA LEU A 412 -10.96 -0.66 23.49
C LEU A 412 -12.28 -1.44 23.45
N ALA A 413 -12.41 -2.32 22.45
CA ALA A 413 -13.52 -3.26 22.38
C ALA A 413 -13.52 -4.22 23.58
N HIS A 414 -12.36 -4.59 24.11
CA HIS A 414 -12.24 -5.39 25.34
C HIS A 414 -12.61 -4.58 26.59
N ALA A 415 -12.11 -3.35 26.72
CA ALA A 415 -12.44 -2.45 27.84
C ALA A 415 -13.96 -2.18 27.94
N LEU A 416 -14.62 -1.95 26.80
CA LEU A 416 -16.07 -1.75 26.70
C LEU A 416 -16.88 -3.03 26.96
N ARG A 417 -16.34 -4.20 26.61
CA ARG A 417 -16.97 -5.50 26.95
C ARG A 417 -16.84 -5.84 28.44
N SER A 418 -15.76 -5.41 29.08
CA SER A 418 -15.52 -5.64 30.51
C SER A 418 -16.31 -4.71 31.45
N SER A 419 -16.90 -3.62 30.95
CA SER A 419 -17.61 -2.62 31.78
C SER A 419 -19.03 -3.03 32.18
N GLY A 420 -19.49 -4.21 31.72
CA GLY A 420 -20.77 -4.83 32.09
C GLY A 420 -22.01 -4.11 31.54
N PRO A 421 -23.18 -4.78 31.40
CA PRO A 421 -24.39 -4.22 30.80
C PRO A 421 -25.11 -3.13 31.63
N GLY A 422 -24.45 -2.53 32.62
CA GLY A 422 -25.12 -1.72 33.64
C GLY A 422 -24.31 -0.56 34.22
N THR A 423 -23.13 -0.23 33.69
CA THR A 423 -22.47 1.04 34.05
C THR A 423 -22.98 2.13 33.12
N SER A 424 -23.62 3.13 33.73
CA SER A 424 -24.22 4.30 33.10
C SER A 424 -23.16 5.26 32.53
N ALA A 425 -22.34 4.79 31.59
CA ALA A 425 -21.68 5.65 30.61
C ALA A 425 -22.76 6.01 29.57
N GLY A 426 -23.39 7.16 29.78
CA GLY A 426 -24.68 7.51 29.20
C GLY A 426 -24.78 7.44 27.67
N ASN A 427 -25.90 6.86 27.19
CA ASN A 427 -26.59 7.17 25.93
C ASN A 427 -25.80 7.22 24.61
N GLY A 428 -24.59 6.66 24.56
CA GLY A 428 -23.80 6.56 23.33
C GLY A 428 -23.92 5.18 22.70
N SER A 429 -24.67 5.03 21.60
CA SER A 429 -24.69 3.80 20.78
C SER A 429 -23.26 3.39 20.39
N ALA A 430 -22.96 2.09 20.26
CA ALA A 430 -21.66 1.62 19.76
C ALA A 430 -21.23 2.27 18.42
N LEU A 431 -22.22 2.72 17.63
CA LEU A 431 -22.04 3.57 16.46
C LEU A 431 -21.50 4.98 16.81
N GLN A 432 -22.08 5.67 17.80
CA GLN A 432 -21.52 6.94 18.29
C GLN A 432 -20.09 6.76 18.81
N LEU A 433 -19.81 5.66 19.51
CA LEU A 433 -18.44 5.31 19.91
C LEU A 433 -17.53 5.06 18.71
N TYR A 434 -17.95 4.29 17.70
CA TYR A 434 -17.19 4.12 16.46
C TYR A 434 -16.89 5.45 15.75
N LEU A 435 -17.88 6.35 15.69
CA LEU A 435 -17.72 7.68 15.11
C LEU A 435 -16.79 8.59 15.94
N LEU A 436 -16.80 8.45 17.26
CA LEU A 436 -15.88 9.12 18.18
C LEU A 436 -14.44 8.55 18.07
N LEU A 437 -14.31 7.27 17.75
CA LEU A 437 -13.06 6.50 17.85
C LEU A 437 -12.38 6.21 16.50
N ALA A 438 -13.00 6.54 15.37
CA ALA A 438 -12.38 6.58 14.03
C ALA A 438 -11.36 7.73 13.87
N ASN A 439 -10.51 7.88 14.89
CA ASN A 439 -9.96 9.12 15.42
C ASN A 439 -8.79 9.67 14.58
N SER A 440 -9.12 10.30 13.46
CA SER A 440 -8.21 11.09 12.64
C SER A 440 -8.18 12.53 13.16
N ASN A 441 -6.97 13.08 13.34
CA ASN A 441 -6.75 14.46 13.77
C ASN A 441 -7.55 15.46 12.90
N LEU A 442 -8.39 16.29 13.51
CA LEU A 442 -9.18 17.33 12.85
C LEU A 442 -8.33 18.53 12.39
N LEU A 443 -7.12 18.70 12.93
CA LEU A 443 -6.18 19.76 12.57
C LEU A 443 -5.27 19.36 11.40
N SER A 444 -4.68 20.32 10.72
CA SER A 444 -3.49 20.09 9.88
C SER A 444 -2.22 20.30 10.70
N ASN A 445 -1.09 19.77 10.24
CA ASN A 445 0.18 20.05 10.91
C ASN A 445 0.63 21.49 10.59
N PRO A 446 0.83 22.37 11.59
CA PRO A 446 1.24 23.76 11.36
C PRO A 446 2.61 23.87 10.69
N TRP A 447 3.54 22.94 10.95
CA TRP A 447 4.85 22.86 10.27
C TRP A 447 4.70 22.69 8.75
N GLN A 448 3.87 21.74 8.31
CA GLN A 448 3.61 21.50 6.88
C GLN A 448 2.85 22.66 6.23
N THR A 449 1.91 23.25 6.97
CA THR A 449 1.01 24.30 6.46
C THR A 449 1.76 25.61 6.23
N LEU A 450 2.63 26.04 7.17
CA LEU A 450 3.46 27.25 7.00
C LEU A 450 4.54 27.08 5.91
N GLN A 451 5.07 25.87 5.73
CA GLN A 451 6.01 25.55 4.64
C GLN A 451 5.34 25.63 3.25
N GLN A 452 4.07 25.21 3.13
CA GLN A 452 3.28 25.26 1.88
C GLN A 452 2.68 26.65 1.58
N GLN A 453 2.38 27.46 2.60
CA GLN A 453 1.74 28.77 2.43
C GLN A 453 2.58 29.81 1.67
N THR A 454 3.89 29.62 1.52
CA THR A 454 4.70 30.49 0.65
C THR A 454 4.40 30.25 -0.84
N ALA A 455 3.91 29.06 -1.21
CA ALA A 455 3.49 28.74 -2.57
C ALA A 455 2.03 29.12 -2.86
N GLU A 456 1.17 29.16 -1.84
CA GLU A 456 -0.28 29.37 -1.96
C GLU A 456 -0.75 30.78 -1.59
N ARG A 457 0.15 31.77 -1.47
CA ARG A 457 -0.17 33.17 -1.09
C ARG A 457 -1.11 33.93 -2.05
N GLN A 458 -1.70 33.27 -3.06
CA GLN A 458 -2.70 33.85 -3.97
C GLN A 458 -4.02 33.07 -4.09
N ALA A 459 -4.20 31.93 -3.42
CA ALA A 459 -5.47 31.21 -3.50
C ALA A 459 -6.45 31.72 -2.44
N ALA A 460 -7.26 32.70 -2.85
CA ALA A 460 -8.45 33.15 -2.14
C ALA A 460 -9.36 31.98 -1.74
N ILE A 461 -10.13 32.23 -0.68
CA ILE A 461 -11.20 31.42 -0.09
C ILE A 461 -11.94 30.59 -1.17
N MET A 462 -11.59 29.30 -1.28
CA MET A 462 -12.33 28.32 -2.07
C MET A 462 -13.34 27.64 -1.12
N PRO A 463 -14.66 27.76 -1.35
CA PRO A 463 -15.66 27.06 -0.55
C PRO A 463 -15.51 25.54 -0.72
N GLY A 464 -15.49 24.80 0.40
CA GLY A 464 -15.55 23.33 0.39
C GLY A 464 -14.43 22.57 1.12
N ARG A 465 -13.42 23.23 1.71
CA ARG A 465 -12.47 22.55 2.61
C ARG A 465 -13.00 22.47 4.04
N ALA A 466 -12.90 21.29 4.67
CA ALA A 466 -13.34 21.05 6.04
C ALA A 466 -12.49 21.75 7.13
N LYS A 467 -11.29 22.23 6.79
CA LYS A 467 -10.42 23.00 7.70
C LYS A 467 -9.69 24.09 6.96
N THR A 468 -9.49 25.24 7.60
CA THR A 468 -8.71 26.35 7.06
C THR A 468 -7.22 26.09 7.23
N PRO A 469 -6.33 26.73 6.45
CA PRO A 469 -4.91 26.73 6.75
C PRO A 469 -4.65 27.40 8.12
N TRP A 470 -3.54 27.06 8.80
CA TRP A 470 -3.12 27.81 9.98
C TRP A 470 -2.84 29.27 9.61
N VAL A 471 -3.52 30.22 10.27
CA VAL A 471 -3.39 31.65 10.02
C VAL A 471 -2.65 32.30 11.20
N ALA A 472 -1.61 33.08 10.89
CA ALA A 472 -0.96 33.93 11.89
C ALA A 472 -1.83 35.18 12.15
N MET A 473 -2.11 35.45 13.42
CA MET A 473 -2.99 36.53 13.86
C MET A 473 -2.18 37.65 14.54
N GLY A 474 -2.63 38.90 14.36
CA GLY A 474 -1.99 40.12 14.89
C GLY A 474 -0.91 40.75 14.00
N ASP A 475 -0.43 41.93 14.42
CA ASP A 475 0.50 42.80 13.66
C ASP A 475 1.88 42.16 13.42
N ASN A 476 2.21 41.11 14.18
CA ASN A 476 3.46 40.35 14.10
C ASN A 476 3.37 39.11 13.20
N SER A 477 2.42 39.09 12.25
CA SER A 477 2.10 37.95 11.35
C SER A 477 3.25 37.38 10.50
N GLN A 478 4.43 38.02 10.52
CA GLN A 478 5.67 37.60 9.80
C GLN A 478 6.70 36.90 10.70
N THR A 479 6.39 36.60 11.98
CA THR A 479 7.43 36.29 12.98
C THR A 479 7.47 34.85 13.49
N TRP A 480 6.58 33.97 13.02
CA TRP A 480 6.64 32.54 13.34
C TRP A 480 7.85 31.88 12.70
N LYS A 481 8.64 31.15 13.50
CA LYS A 481 9.74 30.33 13.00
C LYS A 481 9.31 28.88 12.97
N TRP A 482 9.81 28.11 12.02
CA TRP A 482 9.48 26.70 11.89
C TRP A 482 10.76 25.90 11.61
N GLY A 483 10.88 24.69 12.14
CA GLY A 483 12.03 23.82 11.91
C GLY A 483 11.81 22.38 12.40
N PRO A 484 12.78 21.46 12.21
CA PRO A 484 12.77 20.15 12.83
C PRO A 484 12.69 20.28 14.36
N ALA A 485 11.85 19.48 15.02
CA ALA A 485 11.60 19.63 16.46
C ALA A 485 12.81 19.29 17.35
N ALA A 486 13.82 18.61 16.78
CA ALA A 486 15.07 18.21 17.44
C ALA A 486 16.15 19.32 17.44
N LEU A 487 15.99 20.40 16.66
CA LEU A 487 16.95 21.49 16.60
C LEU A 487 16.66 22.55 17.68
N GLU A 488 17.67 22.90 18.48
CA GLU A 488 17.58 24.01 19.44
C GLU A 488 17.38 25.36 18.72
N GLY A 489 17.96 25.52 17.52
CA GLY A 489 17.81 26.70 16.65
C GLY A 489 16.88 26.46 15.47
N LEU A 490 15.77 27.21 15.41
CA LEU A 490 14.84 27.20 14.27
C LEU A 490 15.27 28.26 13.24
N THR A 491 15.41 27.86 11.99
CA THR A 491 15.92 28.70 10.89
C THR A 491 14.90 29.73 10.42
N THR A 492 15.37 30.93 10.05
CA THR A 492 14.55 32.04 9.53
C THR A 492 14.66 32.27 8.02
N VAL A 493 15.51 31.51 7.31
CA VAL A 493 15.88 31.83 5.91
C VAL A 493 15.61 30.64 4.99
N PRO A 494 14.88 30.81 3.88
CA PRO A 494 14.76 29.80 2.83
C PRO A 494 16.13 29.54 2.20
N GLY A 495 16.59 28.29 2.17
CA GLY A 495 17.77 27.87 1.38
C GLY A 495 19.09 27.71 2.13
N ALA A 496 19.15 27.85 3.46
CA ALA A 496 20.32 27.41 4.22
C ALA A 496 20.21 25.91 4.51
N GLU A 497 21.24 25.13 4.16
CA GLU A 497 21.32 23.71 4.53
C GLU A 497 21.23 23.56 6.06
N PRO A 498 20.36 22.67 6.58
CA PRO A 498 20.32 22.41 8.01
C PRO A 498 21.65 21.78 8.44
N PRO A 499 22.26 22.21 9.56
CA PRO A 499 23.37 21.48 10.14
C PRO A 499 22.92 20.06 10.48
N MET A 500 23.79 19.08 10.26
CA MET A 500 23.56 17.65 10.52
C MET A 500 22.90 17.46 11.90
N PRO A 501 21.78 16.73 12.00
CA PRO A 501 21.11 16.52 13.28
C PRO A 501 22.01 15.72 14.22
N PRO A 502 22.10 16.07 15.51
CA PRO A 502 22.66 15.16 16.50
C PRO A 502 21.80 13.88 16.57
N PRO A 503 22.37 12.73 16.96
CA PRO A 503 21.63 11.49 17.10
C PRO A 503 20.44 11.68 18.06
N PRO A 504 19.27 11.08 17.77
CA PRO A 504 18.12 11.20 18.64
C PRO A 504 18.46 10.59 20.02
N PRO A 505 18.03 11.22 21.14
CA PRO A 505 18.15 10.60 22.45
C PRO A 505 17.36 9.27 22.46
N PRO A 506 17.78 8.27 23.26
CA PRO A 506 17.09 7.00 23.37
C PRO A 506 15.63 7.21 23.80
N PRO A 507 14.66 6.44 23.26
CA PRO A 507 13.26 6.58 23.65
C PRO A 507 13.11 6.25 25.13
N LEU A 508 12.59 7.20 25.91
CA LEU A 508 12.10 6.92 27.26
C LEU A 508 10.86 6.02 27.12
N LEU A 509 11.04 4.73 27.38
CA LEU A 509 9.96 3.75 27.44
C LEU A 509 8.99 4.14 28.55
N SER A 510 7.74 4.44 28.19
CA SER A 510 6.66 4.42 29.18
C SER A 510 6.39 2.95 29.58
N ARG A 511 5.99 2.71 30.84
CA ARG A 511 5.46 1.41 31.27
C ARG A 511 4.24 1.07 30.41
N GLY A 512 4.45 0.31 29.34
CA GLY A 512 3.43 0.01 28.33
C GLY A 512 3.96 -0.20 26.90
N GLY A 513 5.24 0.06 26.62
CA GLY A 513 5.89 -0.43 25.40
C GLY A 513 5.58 0.31 24.08
N ALA A 514 4.71 1.33 24.07
CA ALA A 514 4.53 2.17 22.88
C ALA A 514 5.66 3.22 22.76
N PRO A 515 6.34 3.35 21.60
CA PRO A 515 7.32 4.40 21.39
C PRO A 515 6.64 5.77 21.38
N LEU A 516 7.12 6.70 22.19
CA LEU A 516 6.70 8.12 22.12
C LEU A 516 7.12 8.68 20.75
N LEU A 517 6.13 8.96 19.89
CA LEU A 517 6.34 9.63 18.60
C LEU A 517 6.93 11.02 18.85
N PHE A 518 8.24 11.17 18.68
CA PHE A 518 8.86 12.49 18.66
C PHE A 518 8.31 13.29 17.47
N PRO A 519 7.89 14.55 17.68
CA PRO A 519 7.39 15.38 16.59
C PRO A 519 8.47 15.59 15.52
N CYS A 520 8.14 15.37 14.23
CA CYS A 520 9.10 15.55 13.14
C CYS A 520 9.42 17.03 12.84
N GLY A 521 8.57 17.97 13.28
CA GLY A 521 8.70 19.41 13.06
C GLY A 521 7.89 20.22 14.07
N ALA A 522 8.31 21.47 14.29
CA ALA A 522 7.74 22.38 15.28
C ALA A 522 7.62 23.81 14.74
N VAL A 523 6.72 24.59 15.33
CA VAL A 523 6.59 26.04 15.13
C VAL A 523 6.91 26.77 16.42
N ALA A 524 7.53 27.94 16.35
CA ALA A 524 7.88 28.73 17.53
C ALA A 524 7.38 30.16 17.40
N SER A 525 6.84 30.66 18.51
CA SER A 525 6.41 32.05 18.63
C SER A 525 7.64 32.97 18.63
N SER A 526 7.42 34.21 18.21
CA SER A 526 8.40 35.29 18.35
C SER A 526 8.44 35.83 19.78
N TRP A 527 9.46 36.64 20.06
CA TRP A 527 9.69 37.31 21.34
C TRP A 527 8.62 38.38 21.67
N ASN A 528 8.03 39.00 20.65
CA ASN A 528 7.00 40.05 20.78
C ASN A 528 5.57 39.50 20.81
N GLY A 529 5.43 38.19 21.01
CA GLY A 529 4.15 37.50 21.05
C GLY A 529 3.62 37.16 19.66
N SER A 530 3.04 35.97 19.53
CA SER A 530 2.53 35.46 18.26
C SER A 530 1.37 34.52 18.50
N MET A 531 0.35 34.62 17.64
CA MET A 531 -0.82 33.76 17.68
C MET A 531 -0.97 33.02 16.35
N LEU A 532 -1.23 31.71 16.43
CA LEU A 532 -1.55 30.85 15.29
C LEU A 532 -2.93 30.26 15.51
N MET A 533 -3.78 30.31 14.48
CA MET A 533 -5.16 29.86 14.59
C MET A 533 -5.52 28.95 13.41
N GLN A 534 -6.26 27.88 13.67
CA GLN A 534 -6.88 27.07 12.63
C GLN A 534 -8.37 26.87 12.94
N GLU A 535 -9.19 27.02 11.92
CA GLU A 535 -10.63 26.77 11.98
C GLU A 535 -10.95 25.42 11.33
N VAL A 536 -11.89 24.69 11.91
CA VAL A 536 -12.39 23.41 11.41
C VAL A 536 -13.90 23.50 11.29
N ASP A 537 -14.41 23.26 10.09
CA ASP A 537 -15.82 22.97 9.85
C ASP A 537 -16.10 21.53 10.28
N LEU A 538 -16.75 21.38 11.43
CA LEU A 538 -17.02 20.08 12.04
C LEU A 538 -18.02 19.27 11.20
N VAL A 539 -18.95 19.92 10.51
CA VAL A 539 -19.92 19.22 9.64
C VAL A 539 -19.20 18.65 8.44
N ALA A 540 -18.43 19.49 7.73
CA ALA A 540 -17.66 19.04 6.57
C ALA A 540 -16.62 17.98 6.96
N ALA A 541 -16.00 18.10 8.14
CA ALA A 541 -15.06 17.11 8.67
C ALA A 541 -15.74 15.75 8.94
N LEU A 542 -16.97 15.74 9.43
CA LEU A 542 -17.75 14.50 9.60
C LEU A 542 -18.26 13.96 8.27
N GLN A 543 -18.60 14.82 7.31
CA GLN A 543 -19.00 14.40 5.96
C GLN A 543 -17.87 13.72 5.18
N LEU A 544 -16.62 14.20 5.33
CA LEU A 544 -15.44 13.52 4.78
C LEU A 544 -15.23 12.12 5.38
N ARG A 545 -15.85 11.84 6.53
CA ARG A 545 -15.88 10.52 7.19
C ARG A 545 -17.17 9.76 6.87
N GLY A 546 -17.91 10.26 5.89
CA GLY A 546 -19.11 9.69 5.28
C GLY A 546 -20.37 9.74 6.14
N LEU A 547 -20.45 10.64 7.12
CA LEU A 547 -21.74 10.99 7.69
C LEU A 547 -22.53 11.85 6.68
N THR A 548 -23.83 11.61 6.57
CA THR A 548 -24.70 12.57 5.88
C THR A 548 -24.72 13.89 6.65
N PRO A 549 -24.93 15.04 5.99
CA PRO A 549 -24.97 16.33 6.69
C PRO A 549 -26.04 16.38 7.79
N ALA A 550 -27.14 15.64 7.67
CA ALA A 550 -28.15 15.52 8.71
C ALA A 550 -27.63 14.73 9.93
N ALA A 551 -26.97 13.59 9.71
CA ALA A 551 -26.39 12.78 10.78
C ALA A 551 -25.23 13.52 11.48
N ALA A 552 -24.39 14.22 10.72
CA ALA A 552 -23.31 15.04 11.27
C ALA A 552 -23.84 16.15 12.18
N ARG A 553 -24.91 16.84 11.76
CA ARG A 553 -25.56 17.87 12.59
C ARG A 553 -26.18 17.27 13.85
N ALA A 554 -26.89 16.15 13.74
CA ALA A 554 -27.48 15.46 14.89
C ALA A 554 -26.42 15.00 15.91
N PHE A 555 -25.28 14.50 15.43
CA PHE A 555 -24.14 14.15 16.28
C PHE A 555 -23.54 15.37 16.98
N LEU A 556 -23.36 16.50 16.28
CA LEU A 556 -22.86 17.73 16.90
C LEU A 556 -23.85 18.36 17.87
N ASP A 557 -25.14 18.20 17.62
CA ASP A 557 -26.21 18.66 18.51
C ASP A 557 -26.28 17.85 19.82
N SER A 558 -25.65 16.67 19.88
CA SER A 558 -25.42 15.96 21.15
C SER A 558 -24.24 16.51 21.96
N ALA A 559 -23.61 17.60 21.50
CA ALA A 559 -22.49 18.30 22.14
C ALA A 559 -21.34 17.36 22.58
N PRO A 560 -20.74 16.58 21.67
CA PRO A 560 -19.65 15.65 21.99
C PRO A 560 -18.41 16.39 22.51
N ALA A 561 -17.73 15.84 23.52
CA ALA A 561 -16.52 16.44 24.05
C ALA A 561 -15.39 16.48 23.00
N LEU A 562 -14.58 17.53 23.07
CA LEU A 562 -13.45 17.76 22.17
C LEU A 562 -12.16 17.87 22.99
N ALA A 563 -11.14 17.11 22.63
CA ALA A 563 -9.81 17.25 23.21
C ALA A 563 -8.82 17.73 22.17
N CYS A 564 -8.03 18.76 22.53
CA CYS A 564 -6.86 19.16 21.77
C CYS A 564 -5.60 18.74 22.55
N GLU A 565 -4.83 17.82 21.98
CA GLU A 565 -3.49 17.47 22.46
C GLU A 565 -2.43 18.25 21.69
N VAL A 566 -1.41 18.77 22.36
CA VAL A 566 -0.29 19.47 21.70
C VAL A 566 0.99 19.30 22.51
N TRP A 567 2.11 19.16 21.81
CA TRP A 567 3.43 19.18 22.43
C TRP A 567 3.92 20.61 22.52
N VAL A 568 4.33 21.03 23.72
CA VAL A 568 4.86 22.36 24.00
C VAL A 568 6.25 22.25 24.62
N ALA A 569 7.16 23.11 24.19
CA ALA A 569 8.46 23.31 24.84
C ALA A 569 8.70 24.81 24.99
N ALA A 570 8.86 25.26 26.24
CA ALA A 570 9.20 26.63 26.58
C ALA A 570 10.29 26.64 27.65
N ARG A 571 11.09 27.70 27.69
CA ARG A 571 12.08 27.89 28.74
C ARG A 571 11.41 28.52 29.95
N PHE A 572 11.89 28.23 31.16
CA PHE A 572 11.37 28.92 32.34
C PHE A 572 11.62 30.44 32.29
N ASP A 573 12.67 30.85 31.59
CA ASP A 573 13.07 32.24 31.36
C ASP A 573 12.59 32.78 30.01
N SER A 574 11.64 32.13 29.32
CA SER A 574 11.21 32.63 28.01
C SER A 574 10.57 34.02 28.10
N GLY A 575 10.87 34.88 27.12
CA GLY A 575 10.27 36.23 26.99
C GLY A 575 8.78 36.22 26.61
N GLY A 576 8.14 35.06 26.72
CA GLY A 576 6.73 34.85 26.47
C GLY A 576 6.20 33.59 27.16
N VAL A 577 4.93 33.65 27.54
CA VAL A 577 4.14 32.57 28.15
C VAL A 577 3.33 31.88 27.07
N TRP A 578 3.20 30.56 27.11
CA TRP A 578 2.34 29.84 26.17
C TRP A 578 0.92 29.64 26.69
N GLU A 579 -0.03 29.64 25.77
CA GLU A 579 -1.42 29.26 25.98
C GLU A 579 -1.96 28.56 24.74
N VAL A 580 -2.79 27.54 24.95
CA VAL A 580 -3.49 26.78 23.93
C VAL A 580 -4.97 26.88 24.25
N GLN A 581 -5.77 27.30 23.26
CA GLN A 581 -7.21 27.48 23.45
C GLN A 581 -7.98 26.65 22.43
N VAL A 582 -9.10 26.08 22.87
CA VAL A 582 -10.05 25.35 22.03
C VAL A 582 -11.41 26.00 22.20
N ALA A 583 -11.99 26.47 21.10
CA ALA A 583 -13.28 27.13 21.09
C ALA A 583 -14.24 26.46 20.10
N VAL A 584 -15.53 26.49 20.40
CA VAL A 584 -16.59 26.01 19.50
C VAL A 584 -17.53 27.17 19.17
N ASP A 585 -17.79 27.38 17.89
CA ASP A 585 -18.63 28.47 17.40
C ASP A 585 -20.00 27.93 16.91
N SER A 586 -21.06 28.49 17.49
CA SER A 586 -22.46 28.19 17.17
C SER A 586 -23.17 29.30 16.38
N ARG A 587 -22.46 30.37 16.01
CA ARG A 587 -23.06 31.52 15.30
C ARG A 587 -23.52 31.12 13.88
N PRO A 588 -24.75 31.47 13.46
CA PRO A 588 -25.37 31.01 12.20
C PRO A 588 -24.75 31.60 10.94
N ARG A 589 -24.04 32.73 11.05
CA ARG A 589 -23.13 33.25 10.02
C ARG A 589 -21.78 33.48 10.67
N PRO A 590 -20.69 32.85 10.18
CA PRO A 590 -19.35 33.20 10.60
C PRO A 590 -19.11 34.69 10.41
N ALA A 591 -18.98 35.46 11.49
CA ALA A 591 -18.23 36.70 11.38
C ALA A 591 -16.78 36.28 11.05
N PRO A 592 -16.18 36.75 9.95
CA PRO A 592 -14.77 36.48 9.68
C PRO A 592 -13.97 36.87 10.92
N VAL A 593 -13.03 36.02 11.34
CA VAL A 593 -12.26 36.28 12.55
C VAL A 593 -11.54 37.61 12.38
N ASP A 594 -11.88 38.57 13.23
CA ASP A 594 -11.20 39.86 13.25
C ASP A 594 -9.77 39.63 13.75
N ARG A 595 -8.79 39.82 12.87
CA ARG A 595 -7.38 39.63 13.19
C ARG A 595 -6.89 40.60 14.26
N ALA A 596 -7.51 41.77 14.37
CA ALA A 596 -7.19 42.80 15.37
C ALA A 596 -7.94 42.57 16.69
N GLN A 597 -9.15 42.00 16.66
CA GLN A 597 -10.01 41.78 17.83
C GLN A 597 -10.25 40.29 18.13
N HIS A 598 -9.22 39.47 17.97
CA HIS A 598 -9.32 38.01 18.09
C HIS A 598 -9.73 37.53 19.49
N VAL A 599 -9.34 38.23 20.57
CA VAL A 599 -9.72 37.89 21.95
C VAL A 599 -11.22 38.05 22.16
N SER A 600 -11.79 39.21 21.81
CA SER A 600 -13.23 39.46 21.93
C SER A 600 -14.05 38.61 20.95
N TRP A 601 -13.47 38.20 19.82
CA TRP A 601 -14.12 37.26 18.90
C TRP A 601 -14.29 35.86 19.52
N LEU A 602 -13.29 35.39 20.26
CA LEU A 602 -13.32 34.10 20.98
C LEU A 602 -14.30 34.14 22.17
N GLU A 603 -14.41 35.27 22.86
CA GLU A 603 -15.43 35.46 23.92
C GLU A 603 -16.87 35.29 23.40
N GLY A 604 -17.09 35.51 22.09
CA GLY A 604 -18.38 35.27 21.42
C GLY A 604 -18.62 33.83 20.96
N CYS A 605 -17.71 32.89 21.25
CA CYS A 605 -17.91 31.46 20.97
C CYS A 605 -18.83 30.81 22.01
N ALA A 606 -19.45 29.68 21.64
CA ALA A 606 -20.39 28.95 22.48
C ALA A 606 -19.72 28.35 23.73
N ALA A 607 -18.47 27.93 23.59
CA ALA A 607 -17.62 27.49 24.68
C ALA A 607 -16.14 27.68 24.29
N VAL A 608 -15.30 27.98 25.28
CA VAL A 608 -13.86 28.16 25.13
C VAL A 608 -13.18 27.58 26.36
N GLU A 609 -12.20 26.71 26.14
CA GLU A 609 -11.33 26.18 27.18
C GLU A 609 -9.88 26.48 26.84
N SER A 610 -9.05 26.70 27.86
CA SER A 610 -7.63 26.95 27.65
C SER A 610 -6.72 26.26 28.65
N SER A 611 -5.52 25.94 28.19
CA SER A 611 -4.41 25.50 29.03
C SER A 611 -3.23 26.41 28.74
N GLY A 612 -2.62 26.95 29.78
CA GLY A 612 -1.47 27.83 29.68
C GLY A 612 -0.40 27.48 30.70
N GLN A 613 0.77 28.09 30.54
CA GLN A 613 1.92 27.85 31.39
C GLN A 613 1.62 28.25 32.85
N GLN A 614 1.65 27.29 33.78
CA GLN A 614 1.32 27.55 35.18
C GLN A 614 2.55 27.84 36.07
N ARG A 615 3.76 27.38 35.72
CA ARG A 615 5.05 27.64 36.43
C ARG A 615 6.27 27.49 35.50
N ALA A 616 7.48 27.73 36.04
CA ALA A 616 8.77 27.46 35.39
C ALA A 616 8.84 26.04 34.83
N GLU A 617 8.69 25.90 33.51
CA GLU A 617 8.79 24.62 32.83
C GLU A 617 10.23 24.40 32.34
N PRO A 618 10.79 23.20 32.51
CA PRO A 618 12.10 22.87 31.96
C PRO A 618 12.03 22.87 30.43
N GLN A 619 13.16 23.13 29.75
CA GLN A 619 13.29 23.09 28.27
C GLN A 619 13.17 21.66 27.71
N VAL A 620 12.02 21.03 27.91
CA VAL A 620 11.72 19.67 27.47
C VAL A 620 10.32 19.66 26.89
N TRP A 621 10.14 18.96 25.79
CA TRP A 621 8.82 18.73 25.19
C TRP A 621 7.88 18.06 26.19
N ARG A 622 6.75 18.69 26.46
CA ARG A 622 5.67 18.15 27.28
C ARG A 622 4.38 18.12 26.48
N ARG A 623 3.59 17.08 26.70
CA ARG A 623 2.26 16.96 26.11
C ARG A 623 1.26 17.65 27.02
N HIS A 624 0.51 18.59 26.46
CA HIS A 624 -0.59 19.29 27.11
C HIS A 624 -1.89 18.92 26.41
N GLN A 625 -2.96 18.85 27.19
CA GLN A 625 -4.30 18.53 26.70
C GLN A 625 -5.26 19.62 27.18
N VAL A 626 -6.04 20.15 26.25
CA VAL A 626 -7.18 21.02 26.53
C VAL A 626 -8.43 20.20 26.25
N LEU A 627 -9.23 19.95 27.28
CA LEU A 627 -10.49 19.25 27.16
C LEU A 627 -11.64 20.25 27.21
N LEU A 628 -12.41 20.32 26.13
CA LEU A 628 -13.69 20.98 26.09
C LEU A 628 -14.76 19.93 26.40
N GLU A 629 -15.24 19.92 27.64
CA GLU A 629 -16.26 18.97 28.11
C GLU A 629 -17.58 19.14 27.35
N SER A 630 -18.38 18.08 27.32
CA SER A 630 -19.70 18.10 26.69
C SER A 630 -20.61 19.15 27.32
N GLY A 631 -21.33 19.94 26.51
CA GLY A 631 -22.27 20.94 27.04
C GLY A 631 -22.36 22.28 26.32
N TYR A 632 -21.62 22.49 25.22
CA TYR A 632 -21.60 23.74 24.45
C TYR A 632 -22.87 24.05 23.62
N GLY A 633 -23.99 23.36 23.91
CA GLY A 633 -25.31 23.58 23.31
C GLY A 633 -25.45 23.13 21.84
N PRO A 634 -26.70 22.95 21.35
CA PRO A 634 -26.97 22.60 19.96
C PRO A 634 -26.58 23.75 19.02
N GLY A 635 -26.22 23.43 17.77
CA GLY A 635 -25.84 24.43 16.76
C GLY A 635 -24.34 24.72 16.64
N ALA A 636 -23.49 24.07 17.43
CA ALA A 636 -22.04 24.05 17.22
C ALA A 636 -21.68 23.42 15.88
N ARG A 637 -21.05 24.19 14.97
CA ARG A 637 -20.67 23.71 13.63
C ARG A 637 -19.21 23.92 13.30
N ARG A 638 -18.49 24.74 14.06
CA ARG A 638 -17.09 25.03 13.85
C ARG A 638 -16.31 24.90 15.15
N ALA A 639 -15.09 24.38 15.06
CA ALA A 639 -14.11 24.43 16.14
C ALA A 639 -12.94 25.32 15.72
N VAL A 640 -12.37 26.03 16.68
CA VAL A 640 -11.20 26.89 16.51
C VAL A 640 -10.15 26.48 17.52
N VAL A 641 -8.93 26.26 17.05
CA VAL A 641 -7.78 25.98 17.90
C VAL A 641 -6.77 27.10 17.76
N VAL A 642 -6.32 27.61 18.90
CA VAL A 642 -5.38 28.71 18.99
C VAL A 642 -4.12 28.25 19.71
N LEU A 643 -2.96 28.50 19.10
CA LEU A 643 -1.65 28.36 19.71
C LEU A 643 -1.08 29.77 19.94
N TRP A 644 -0.90 30.15 21.19
CA TRP A 644 -0.55 31.52 21.55
C TRP A 644 0.74 31.55 22.37
N GLY A 645 1.76 32.25 21.87
CA GLY A 645 2.85 32.76 22.69
C GLY A 645 2.55 34.20 23.09
N LYS A 646 2.16 34.45 24.34
CA LYS A 646 1.94 35.79 24.90
C LYS A 646 3.27 36.41 25.29
N SER A 647 3.59 37.62 24.85
CA SER A 647 4.82 38.29 25.29
C SER A 647 4.73 38.70 26.77
N THR A 648 5.78 38.48 27.53
CA THR A 648 5.91 39.02 28.90
C THR A 648 6.47 40.44 28.91
N GLN A 649 6.74 41.04 27.74
CA GLN A 649 7.48 42.30 27.55
C GLN A 649 8.93 42.29 28.06
N ALA A 650 9.38 41.21 28.70
CA ALA A 650 10.77 41.01 29.10
C ALA A 650 11.53 40.29 27.97
N TRP A 651 12.65 40.87 27.53
CA TRP A 651 13.47 40.23 26.50
C TRP A 651 14.27 39.06 27.10
N ALA A 652 14.09 37.87 26.53
CA ALA A 652 14.84 36.68 26.90
C ALA A 652 15.04 35.75 25.70
N GLY A 653 15.58 36.31 24.62
CA GLY A 653 15.88 35.60 23.38
C GLY A 653 14.94 35.91 22.21
N HIS A 654 15.24 35.32 21.06
CA HIS A 654 14.59 35.62 19.78
C HIS A 654 13.34 34.77 19.47
N TYR A 655 13.00 33.83 20.32
CA TYR A 655 11.84 32.95 20.19
C TYR A 655 11.24 32.65 21.56
N GLY A 656 9.93 32.47 21.60
CA GLY A 656 9.18 32.06 22.78
C GLY A 656 8.92 30.55 22.78
N ALA A 657 7.67 30.17 23.03
CA ALA A 657 7.27 28.77 23.11
C ALA A 657 7.26 28.09 21.74
N LYS A 658 7.65 26.80 21.75
CA LYS A 658 7.60 25.91 20.61
C LYS A 658 6.39 24.99 20.74
N PHE A 659 5.63 24.83 19.65
CA PHE A 659 4.46 23.97 19.57
C PHE A 659 4.67 22.92 18.48
N ALA A 660 4.27 21.67 18.74
CA ALA A 660 4.39 20.59 17.79
C ALA A 660 3.21 19.60 17.86
N SER A 661 2.91 18.99 16.72
CA SER A 661 1.88 17.95 16.55
C SER A 661 0.54 18.24 17.25
N PRO A 662 -0.10 19.41 17.04
CA PRO A 662 -1.42 19.67 17.61
C PRO A 662 -2.45 18.71 17.01
N ALA A 663 -3.29 18.13 17.86
CA ALA A 663 -4.30 17.17 17.47
C ALA A 663 -5.64 17.44 18.16
N LEU A 664 -6.63 17.89 17.40
CA LEU A 664 -8.02 18.03 17.86
C LEU A 664 -8.81 16.78 17.50
N ARG A 665 -9.51 16.21 18.49
CA ARG A 665 -10.21 14.94 18.39
C ARG A 665 -11.52 15.01 19.18
N PHE A 666 -12.55 14.31 18.72
CA PHE A 666 -13.68 14.02 19.59
C PHE A 666 -13.26 12.96 20.60
N VAL A 667 -13.71 13.11 21.85
CA VAL A 667 -13.39 12.18 22.94
C VAL A 667 -14.64 11.84 23.73
N VAL A 668 -14.61 10.68 24.38
CA VAL A 668 -15.55 10.34 25.43
C VAL A 668 -15.00 10.97 26.71
N PRO A 669 -15.77 11.80 27.44
CA PRO A 669 -15.36 12.25 28.77
C PRO A 669 -15.00 11.05 29.67
N PRO A 670 -14.03 11.21 30.58
CA PRO A 670 -13.58 10.14 31.47
C PRO A 670 -14.70 9.57 32.36
#